data_AF-A0A5N5F780-F1
#
_entry.id   AF-A0A5N5F780-F1
#
_cell.length_a   1.000
_cell.length_b   1.000
_cell.length_c   1.000
_cell.angle_alpha   90.00
_cell.angle_beta   90.00
_cell.angle_gamma   90.00
#
_symmetry.space_group_name_H-M   'P 1'
#
loop_
_entity.id
_entity.type
_entity.pdbx_description
1 polymer ?
#
loop_
_entity_poly.entity_id
_entity_poly.type
_entity_poly.pdbx_seq_one_letter_code
_entity_poly.pdbx_strand_id
1 'polypeptide(L)'
;MTISNFMSHLSPSLFLHIIVATTLVAADPQPIYNPVEDITVKCGYSGQLYNPYDKRHWSGDVNSKFTPIDVHQAAGGNTSVFKEAPHRSSVSQIPYTTIRLSRSAFTYRFNLTAGQKFIRLYFYPVSYPDFDRSEALFSVKADGFTFLNDFNASVNADVGAYEEETLYREFFINIEEEEQILNITFTPSRSKASPDAYAFINGIEIVSMPPNLYYTAPEDPYGIEIIGNENTIRVENNTAMETVYRINISGRGLFFNEDTGLYRNWESYSFEQTYLDNASFWSSGLLQNTSLHLEFHLHFAKTPNYSAPEQVYKTGRSMGPDATINQRNNLTWGFPVPPKFYYLVRLHFCEFQAEIREIGDRVFLIYIANQTAETGADIIQWNGGNGIPTYRDYVVFMPSGTGNEEKVVLYVTLQANPQHWKTKYLDAILNGLEIFKLNETNGSLARPDPDPPHPHPQEVIPSSKNLSKSRTHFIAVVAGAVSAALVVFSVLGLLLVFRHRRKYAKGYEITAATKNFNDTFIIGVGGFGNVYKGYIDGGATPVVIKRLKPESSQGPTSSRQKLRCSPNSAIAIWCLSSDIARMKMRWSWCTITCHVGPWPTISTTLTTRLWPGDNASKFAFASCEGCTTFTAVPRALSSTVM
;
A
#
# COMPACT_ATOMS: atom_id res chain seq x y z
N MET A 1 -15.67 13.61 -78.26
CA MET A 1 -15.25 12.33 -77.66
C MET A 1 -14.02 12.61 -76.81
N THR A 2 -14.18 13.07 -75.58
CA THR A 2 -14.62 12.40 -74.33
C THR A 2 -13.40 12.07 -73.48
N ILE A 3 -13.28 12.86 -72.43
CA ILE A 3 -12.42 12.73 -71.25
C ILE A 3 -12.70 11.33 -70.66
N SER A 4 -11.99 10.31 -71.11
CA SER A 4 -12.23 8.93 -70.63
C SER A 4 -10.98 8.06 -70.54
N ASN A 5 -9.79 8.55 -70.91
CA ASN A 5 -8.61 7.67 -70.99
C ASN A 5 -7.37 8.16 -70.22
N PHE A 6 -7.52 9.09 -69.27
CA PHE A 6 -6.40 9.53 -68.42
C PHE A 6 -6.53 9.12 -66.95
N MET A 7 -7.54 8.30 -66.60
CA MET A 7 -7.84 7.91 -65.21
C MET A 7 -7.79 6.38 -64.98
N SER A 8 -7.08 5.61 -65.81
CA SER A 8 -7.07 4.13 -65.69
C SER A 8 -5.73 3.53 -65.22
N HIS A 9 -4.75 4.34 -64.82
CA HIS A 9 -3.46 3.82 -64.32
C HIS A 9 -2.95 4.45 -63.01
N LEU A 10 -3.82 5.10 -62.25
CA LEU A 10 -3.53 5.34 -60.83
C LEU A 10 -3.90 4.07 -60.06
N SER A 11 -2.87 3.26 -59.82
CA SER A 11 -2.91 2.00 -59.08
C SER A 11 -3.80 2.11 -57.83
N PRO A 12 -4.70 1.14 -57.55
CA PRO A 12 -5.43 1.06 -56.28
C PRO A 12 -4.50 1.06 -55.06
N SER A 13 -3.24 0.68 -55.28
CA SER A 13 -2.16 0.76 -54.28
C SER A 13 -1.89 2.20 -53.84
N LEU A 14 -1.88 3.18 -54.75
CA LEU A 14 -1.55 4.57 -54.39
C LEU A 14 -2.66 5.22 -53.54
N PHE A 15 -3.92 4.88 -53.80
CA PHE A 15 -5.06 5.30 -52.98
C PHE A 15 -5.06 4.61 -51.60
N LEU A 16 -4.67 3.33 -51.55
CA LEU A 16 -4.50 2.62 -50.28
C LEU A 16 -3.33 3.20 -49.46
N HIS A 17 -2.22 3.58 -50.09
CA HIS A 17 -1.10 4.21 -49.41
C HIS A 17 -1.41 5.63 -48.94
N ILE A 18 -2.24 6.39 -49.65
CA ILE A 18 -2.70 7.71 -49.19
C ILE A 18 -3.70 7.55 -48.04
N ILE A 19 -4.61 6.58 -48.08
CA ILE A 19 -5.54 6.30 -46.97
C ILE A 19 -4.75 5.83 -45.74
N VAL A 20 -3.79 4.91 -45.90
CA VAL A 20 -2.91 4.43 -44.82
C VAL A 20 -1.98 5.54 -44.30
N ALA A 21 -1.51 6.45 -45.16
CA ALA A 21 -0.72 7.61 -44.75
C ALA A 21 -1.56 8.71 -44.07
N THR A 22 -2.86 8.83 -44.37
CA THR A 22 -3.78 9.74 -43.66
C THR A 22 -4.33 9.16 -42.35
N THR A 23 -4.27 7.84 -42.14
CA THR A 23 -4.69 7.21 -40.87
C THR A 23 -3.56 6.98 -39.87
N LEU A 24 -2.32 7.34 -40.20
CA LEU A 24 -1.19 7.42 -39.27
C LEU A 24 -0.90 8.87 -38.88
N VAL A 25 -1.96 9.62 -38.55
CA VAL A 25 -1.78 10.67 -37.55
C VAL A 25 -1.65 9.91 -36.25
N ALA A 26 -0.41 9.68 -35.80
CA ALA A 26 -0.18 9.38 -34.40
C ALA A 26 -0.89 10.48 -33.63
N ALA A 27 -2.01 10.16 -32.98
CA ALA A 27 -2.70 11.11 -32.13
C ALA A 27 -1.66 11.58 -31.12
N ASP A 28 -1.30 12.86 -31.17
CA ASP A 28 -0.43 13.43 -30.15
C ASP A 28 -1.02 13.04 -28.78
N PRO A 29 -0.20 12.52 -27.85
CA PRO A 29 -0.70 12.19 -26.53
C PRO A 29 -1.40 13.42 -25.98
N GLN A 30 -2.68 13.25 -25.61
CA GLN A 30 -3.50 14.33 -25.10
C GLN A 30 -2.73 15.02 -23.96
N PRO A 31 -2.60 16.36 -23.99
CA PRO A 31 -1.81 17.06 -22.99
C PRO A 31 -2.35 16.74 -21.60
N ILE A 32 -1.43 16.60 -20.64
CA ILE A 32 -1.79 16.53 -19.22
C ILE A 32 -2.50 17.83 -18.82
N TYR A 33 -3.27 17.79 -17.73
CA TYR A 33 -3.99 18.96 -17.28
C TYR A 33 -3.00 20.07 -16.87
N ASN A 34 -3.26 21.30 -17.31
CA ASN A 34 -2.46 22.46 -16.91
C ASN A 34 -3.28 23.30 -15.92
N PRO A 35 -2.92 23.30 -14.63
CA PRO A 35 -3.67 24.03 -13.61
C PRO A 35 -3.57 25.55 -13.81
N VAL A 36 -4.68 26.24 -13.54
CA VAL A 36 -4.77 27.72 -13.61
C VAL A 36 -3.89 28.35 -12.53
N GLU A 37 -3.96 27.79 -11.32
CA GLU A 37 -3.10 28.07 -10.18
C GLU A 37 -2.23 26.85 -9.90
N ASP A 38 -0.92 27.06 -9.93
CA ASP A 38 0.11 26.13 -9.44
C ASP A 38 1.00 26.91 -8.47
N ILE A 39 0.55 27.00 -7.21
CA ILE A 39 1.19 27.80 -6.17
C ILE A 39 1.88 26.85 -5.20
N THR A 40 3.19 27.03 -5.03
CA THR A 40 3.98 26.32 -4.03
C THR A 40 4.71 27.32 -3.12
N VAL A 41 4.53 27.16 -1.82
CA VAL A 41 5.09 28.01 -0.77
C VAL A 41 5.99 27.19 0.12
N LYS A 42 7.27 27.58 0.22
CA LYS A 42 8.22 27.04 1.18
C LYS A 42 8.22 27.93 2.42
N CYS A 43 7.61 27.45 3.49
CA CYS A 43 7.40 28.25 4.69
C CYS A 43 8.70 28.45 5.46
N GLY A 44 8.91 29.65 6.00
CA GLY A 44 10.13 30.06 6.69
C GLY A 44 11.36 30.26 5.81
N TYR A 45 11.17 30.37 4.50
CA TYR A 45 12.24 30.61 3.53
C TYR A 45 12.11 31.99 2.86
N SER A 46 13.24 32.57 2.45
CA SER A 46 13.31 33.84 1.70
C SER A 46 13.84 33.59 0.29
N GLY A 47 13.18 34.15 -0.72
CA GLY A 47 13.54 33.99 -2.13
C GLY A 47 12.74 32.90 -2.84
N GLN A 48 13.31 32.33 -3.89
CA GLN A 48 12.68 31.30 -4.71
C GLN A 48 13.66 30.15 -4.93
N LEU A 49 13.17 28.93 -4.89
CA LEU A 49 13.97 27.73 -5.06
C LEU A 49 13.35 26.82 -6.11
N TYR A 50 14.13 26.47 -7.13
CA TYR A 50 13.70 25.48 -8.11
C TYR A 50 13.87 24.08 -7.54
N ASN A 51 12.80 23.30 -7.55
CA ASN A 51 12.82 21.89 -7.17
C ASN A 51 12.94 21.03 -8.44
N PRO A 52 14.10 20.38 -8.68
CA PRO A 52 14.29 19.57 -9.88
C PRO A 52 13.42 18.31 -9.91
N TYR A 53 12.89 17.88 -8.77
CA TYR A 53 12.06 16.67 -8.68
C TYR A 53 10.65 16.91 -9.21
N ASP A 54 9.98 17.99 -8.77
CA ASP A 54 8.62 18.34 -9.24
C ASP A 54 8.62 19.32 -10.42
N LYS A 55 9.81 19.83 -10.79
CA LYS A 55 10.02 20.82 -11.85
C LYS A 55 9.29 22.15 -11.60
N ARG A 56 9.06 22.51 -10.33
CA ARG A 56 8.37 23.75 -9.94
C ARG A 56 9.28 24.67 -9.11
N HIS A 57 8.92 25.94 -9.10
CA HIS A 57 9.54 26.95 -8.25
C HIS A 57 8.77 27.13 -6.96
N TRP A 58 9.39 26.72 -5.84
CA TRP A 58 8.87 26.96 -4.50
C TRP A 58 9.25 28.35 -4.03
N SER A 59 8.25 29.17 -3.72
CA SER A 59 8.44 30.56 -3.29
C SER A 59 8.47 30.65 -1.77
N GLY A 60 9.42 31.38 -1.22
CA GLY A 60 9.51 31.65 0.21
C GLY A 60 8.38 32.55 0.71
N ASP A 61 7.96 32.37 1.96
CA ASP A 61 6.97 33.22 2.63
C ASP A 61 7.59 34.43 3.36
N VAL A 62 8.92 34.50 3.50
CA VAL A 62 9.60 35.58 4.22
C VAL A 62 9.74 36.78 3.28
N ASN A 63 9.19 37.92 3.70
CA ASN A 63 9.23 39.18 2.95
C ASN A 63 8.69 39.04 1.51
N SER A 64 7.60 38.28 1.35
CA SER A 64 7.00 38.01 0.04
C SER A 64 5.49 38.25 0.08
N LYS A 65 4.82 38.11 -1.07
CA LYS A 65 3.36 38.18 -1.16
C LYS A 65 2.64 37.09 -0.34
N PHE A 66 3.36 36.05 0.09
CA PHE A 66 2.85 34.96 0.91
C PHE A 66 3.16 35.12 2.41
N THR A 67 3.72 36.26 2.83
CA THR A 67 3.93 36.53 4.26
C THR A 67 2.59 36.49 5.00
N PRO A 68 2.46 35.65 6.05
CA PRO A 68 1.19 35.53 6.75
C PRO A 68 0.91 36.75 7.63
N ILE A 69 -0.38 36.94 7.91
CA ILE A 69 -0.92 37.99 8.75
C ILE A 69 -1.10 37.41 10.16
N ASP A 70 -0.47 38.01 11.16
CA ASP A 70 -0.66 37.64 12.57
C ASP A 70 -1.98 38.25 13.10
N VAL A 71 -2.86 37.43 13.68
CA VAL A 71 -4.26 37.81 13.98
C VAL A 71 -4.38 38.74 15.21
N HIS A 72 -3.30 39.02 15.93
CA HIS A 72 -3.29 39.94 17.06
C HIS A 72 -2.06 40.86 17.09
N GLN A 73 -2.15 42.04 16.46
CA GLN A 73 -1.20 43.16 16.65
C GLN A 73 -1.39 43.90 17.99
N ALA A 74 -1.97 43.25 19.01
CA ALA A 74 -2.09 43.85 20.33
C ALA A 74 -0.74 43.73 21.06
N ALA A 75 0.05 44.81 21.00
CA ALA A 75 1.17 45.15 21.87
C ALA A 75 2.01 43.96 22.41
N GLY A 76 2.95 43.46 21.60
CA GLY A 76 4.05 42.61 22.07
C GLY A 76 3.81 41.10 22.06
N GLY A 77 2.70 40.61 21.49
CA GLY A 77 2.49 39.17 21.26
C GLY A 77 3.42 38.64 20.16
N ASN A 78 4.15 37.56 20.45
CA ASN A 78 5.13 36.95 19.53
C ASN A 78 4.52 36.71 18.14
N THR A 79 5.07 37.39 17.13
CA THR A 79 4.79 37.17 15.71
C THR A 79 5.19 35.76 15.29
N SER A 80 4.61 35.24 14.20
CA SER A 80 5.09 33.98 13.64
C SER A 80 6.59 34.08 13.31
N VAL A 81 7.35 33.09 13.75
CA VAL A 81 8.81 33.01 13.52
C VAL A 81 9.13 31.91 12.53
N PHE A 82 10.31 31.98 11.94
CA PHE A 82 10.84 30.95 11.06
C PHE A 82 12.13 30.36 11.62
N LYS A 83 12.34 29.07 11.35
CA LYS A 83 13.53 28.31 11.80
C LYS A 83 13.99 27.38 10.68
N GLU A 84 15.25 26.95 10.76
CA GLU A 84 15.76 25.84 9.95
C GLU A 84 15.42 24.51 10.61
N ALA A 85 15.11 23.51 9.79
CA ALA A 85 14.86 22.16 10.27
C ALA A 85 16.19 21.40 10.50
N PRO A 86 16.24 20.52 11.52
CA PRO A 86 17.35 19.57 11.68
C PRO A 86 17.59 18.79 10.38
N HIS A 87 18.86 18.72 9.95
CA HIS A 87 19.20 18.04 8.70
C HIS A 87 19.11 16.52 8.86
N ARG A 88 18.34 15.86 7.99
CA ARG A 88 18.30 14.40 7.82
C ARG A 88 18.31 14.03 6.36
N SER A 89 19.12 13.03 6.01
CA SER A 89 19.31 12.57 4.63
C SER A 89 18.10 11.84 4.05
N SER A 90 17.22 11.30 4.90
CA SER A 90 15.99 10.59 4.52
C SER A 90 14.84 11.52 4.11
N VAL A 91 14.92 12.81 4.46
CA VAL A 91 13.85 13.79 4.26
C VAL A 91 14.09 14.62 3.01
N SER A 92 13.06 14.80 2.18
CA SER A 92 13.12 15.70 1.03
C SER A 92 13.53 17.11 1.47
N GLN A 93 14.45 17.73 0.72
CA GLN A 93 14.93 19.08 1.05
C GLN A 93 13.81 20.13 0.91
N ILE A 94 12.86 19.92 0.01
CA ILE A 94 11.76 20.86 -0.27
C ILE A 94 10.43 20.14 0.00
N PRO A 95 9.50 20.73 0.78
CA PRO A 95 9.60 22.01 1.49
C PRO A 95 10.17 21.91 2.92
N TYR A 96 10.55 20.73 3.40
CA TYR A 96 10.73 20.43 4.83
C TYR A 96 11.96 21.03 5.53
N THR A 97 12.90 21.65 4.80
CA THR A 97 14.13 22.22 5.39
C THR A 97 13.93 23.49 6.18
N THR A 98 12.80 24.16 6.02
CA THR A 98 12.44 25.37 6.77
C THR A 98 11.02 25.25 7.30
N ILE A 99 10.71 26.04 8.31
CA ILE A 99 9.42 26.00 8.99
C ILE A 99 8.99 27.42 9.34
N ARG A 100 7.67 27.66 9.32
CA ARG A 100 7.05 28.78 10.05
C ARG A 100 6.23 28.24 11.21
N LEU A 101 6.37 28.85 12.37
CA LEU A 101 5.74 28.40 13.60
C LEU A 101 5.37 29.57 14.51
N SER A 102 4.31 29.42 15.31
CA SER A 102 3.82 30.48 16.18
C SER A 102 3.01 29.92 17.35
N ARG A 103 3.13 30.57 18.51
CA ARG A 103 2.23 30.35 19.66
C ARG A 103 0.92 31.13 19.50
N SER A 104 0.84 32.07 18.55
CA SER A 104 -0.37 32.84 18.22
C SER A 104 -0.94 32.42 16.87
N ALA A 105 -2.22 32.72 16.62
CA ALA A 105 -2.84 32.42 15.34
C ALA A 105 -2.24 33.28 14.21
N PHE A 106 -2.02 32.67 13.04
CA PHE A 106 -1.52 33.34 11.84
C PHE A 106 -2.25 32.82 10.60
N THR A 107 -2.42 33.69 9.60
CA THR A 107 -3.24 33.41 8.41
C THR A 107 -2.46 33.69 7.13
N TYR A 108 -2.42 32.70 6.23
CA TYR A 108 -2.01 32.92 4.84
C TYR A 108 -3.20 33.35 4.00
N ARG A 109 -2.96 34.27 3.08
CA ARG A 109 -3.97 34.79 2.16
C ARG A 109 -3.53 34.57 0.72
N PHE A 110 -4.37 33.93 -0.06
CA PHE A 110 -4.14 33.65 -1.48
C PHE A 110 -5.26 34.24 -2.32
N ASN A 111 -4.91 35.02 -3.34
CA ASN A 111 -5.88 35.46 -4.34
C ASN A 111 -5.97 34.37 -5.41
N LEU A 112 -7.15 33.79 -5.59
CA LEU A 112 -7.39 32.65 -6.47
C LEU A 112 -8.58 32.94 -7.40
N THR A 113 -8.60 32.29 -8.56
CA THR A 113 -9.82 32.22 -9.38
C THR A 113 -10.84 31.26 -8.76
N ALA A 114 -12.11 31.43 -9.13
CA ALA A 114 -13.18 30.54 -8.73
C ALA A 114 -12.95 29.09 -9.18
N GLY A 115 -13.61 28.15 -8.54
CA GLY A 115 -13.59 26.73 -8.87
C GLY A 115 -12.78 25.87 -7.91
N GLN A 116 -12.72 24.58 -8.21
CA GLN A 116 -12.25 23.56 -7.30
C GLN A 116 -10.71 23.51 -7.22
N LYS A 117 -10.16 23.36 -6.02
CA LYS A 117 -8.71 23.41 -5.75
C LYS A 117 -8.27 22.25 -4.85
N PHE A 118 -7.09 21.71 -5.12
CA PHE A 118 -6.32 20.96 -4.15
C PHE A 118 -5.61 21.92 -3.20
N ILE A 119 -5.62 21.61 -1.91
CA ILE A 119 -4.81 22.28 -0.89
C ILE A 119 -3.98 21.22 -0.16
N ARG A 120 -2.67 21.35 -0.21
CA ARG A 120 -1.72 20.41 0.37
C ARG A 120 -0.90 21.09 1.45
N LEU A 121 -0.88 20.47 2.62
CA LEU A 121 -0.15 20.96 3.80
C LEU A 121 0.97 19.98 4.16
N TYR A 122 2.18 20.52 4.29
CA TYR A 122 3.39 19.74 4.53
C TYR A 122 3.93 20.03 5.93
N PHE A 123 4.10 18.98 6.74
CA PHE A 123 4.56 19.09 8.11
C PHE A 123 5.78 18.20 8.36
N TYR A 124 6.78 18.72 9.07
CA TYR A 124 7.92 17.98 9.58
C TYR A 124 7.96 18.12 11.12
N PRO A 125 7.30 17.21 11.86
CA PRO A 125 7.05 17.32 13.30
C PRO A 125 8.26 16.90 14.15
N VAL A 126 9.36 17.63 14.04
CA VAL A 126 10.54 17.51 14.90
C VAL A 126 10.62 18.66 15.90
N SER A 127 11.46 18.55 16.92
CA SER A 127 11.68 19.67 17.84
C SER A 127 12.54 20.74 17.16
N TYR A 128 12.11 21.99 17.26
CA TYR A 128 12.83 23.17 16.79
C TYR A 128 13.30 23.99 18.00
N PRO A 129 14.32 24.87 17.85
CA PRO A 129 14.76 25.70 18.97
C PRO A 129 13.58 26.50 19.55
N ASP A 130 13.32 26.34 20.85
CA ASP A 130 12.23 26.94 21.64
C ASP A 130 10.83 26.33 21.42
N PHE A 131 10.72 25.26 20.63
CA PHE A 131 9.47 24.61 20.24
C PHE A 131 9.62 23.09 20.26
N ASP A 132 9.18 22.46 21.35
CA ASP A 132 9.23 21.01 21.47
C ASP A 132 8.19 20.33 20.59
N ARG A 133 8.50 19.20 19.95
CA ARG A 133 7.53 18.50 19.10
C ARG A 133 6.28 18.03 19.84
N SER A 134 6.33 17.78 21.17
CA SER A 134 5.17 17.35 21.96
C SER A 134 4.10 18.43 22.06
N GLU A 135 4.49 19.70 21.98
CA GLU A 135 3.61 20.85 22.12
C GLU A 135 3.00 21.30 20.77
N ALA A 136 3.28 20.58 19.69
CA ALA A 136 2.71 20.85 18.37
C ALA A 136 1.23 20.41 18.31
N LEU A 137 0.34 21.25 18.85
CA LEU A 137 -1.10 21.03 18.93
C LEU A 137 -1.86 22.25 18.40
N PHE A 138 -2.57 22.09 17.29
CA PHE A 138 -3.22 23.20 16.61
C PHE A 138 -4.38 22.78 15.70
N SER A 139 -5.20 23.76 15.34
CA SER A 139 -6.27 23.62 14.35
C SER A 139 -5.94 24.40 13.07
N VAL A 140 -6.44 23.93 11.93
CA VAL A 140 -6.30 24.60 10.64
C VAL A 140 -7.69 24.79 10.04
N LYS A 141 -8.00 26.03 9.69
CA LYS A 141 -9.25 26.40 9.02
C LYS A 141 -8.97 27.06 7.68
N ALA A 142 -9.78 26.73 6.68
CA ALA A 142 -9.72 27.32 5.36
C ALA A 142 -11.14 27.52 4.83
N ASP A 143 -11.49 28.76 4.49
CA ASP A 143 -12.75 29.11 3.82
C ASP A 143 -14.02 28.57 4.50
N GLY A 144 -14.11 28.75 5.82
CA GLY A 144 -15.22 28.24 6.64
C GLY A 144 -15.11 26.75 7.02
N PHE A 145 -14.28 25.97 6.33
CA PHE A 145 -14.03 24.57 6.65
C PHE A 145 -12.96 24.41 7.73
N THR A 146 -13.13 23.39 8.57
CA THR A 146 -12.12 22.97 9.55
C THR A 146 -11.38 21.76 9.01
N PHE A 147 -10.18 21.96 8.48
CA PHE A 147 -9.34 20.89 7.93
C PHE A 147 -8.77 20.01 9.04
N LEU A 148 -8.25 20.64 10.08
CA LEU A 148 -7.64 19.99 11.23
C LEU A 148 -8.16 20.64 12.50
N ASN A 149 -8.46 19.84 13.53
CA ASN A 149 -8.84 20.33 14.85
C ASN A 149 -8.03 19.59 15.92
N ASP A 150 -7.40 20.35 16.82
CA ASP A 150 -6.55 19.83 17.90
C ASP A 150 -5.57 18.76 17.41
N PHE A 151 -4.99 19.04 16.24
CA PHE A 151 -4.12 18.12 15.54
C PHE A 151 -2.76 18.06 16.23
N ASN A 152 -2.43 16.88 16.74
CA ASN A 152 -1.10 16.58 17.24
C ASN A 152 -0.23 15.99 16.12
N ALA A 153 0.63 16.83 15.55
CA ALA A 153 1.45 16.42 14.40
C ALA A 153 2.44 15.30 14.77
N SER A 154 2.99 15.31 15.99
CA SER A 154 3.97 14.32 16.43
C SER A 154 3.37 12.91 16.54
N VAL A 155 2.22 12.79 17.22
CA VAL A 155 1.51 11.52 17.37
C VAL A 155 1.08 10.96 16.01
N ASN A 156 0.65 11.84 15.09
CA ASN A 156 0.25 11.39 13.76
C ASN A 156 1.42 10.86 12.90
N ALA A 157 2.64 11.37 13.09
CA ALA A 157 3.84 10.86 12.41
C ALA A 157 4.31 9.52 13.00
N ASP A 158 4.17 9.34 14.32
CA ASP A 158 4.70 8.17 15.03
C ASP A 158 3.79 6.92 14.91
N VAL A 159 2.56 7.05 14.40
CA VAL A 159 1.55 5.96 14.31
C VAL A 159 1.71 5.09 13.03
N GLY A 160 2.58 5.46 12.08
CA GLY A 160 2.83 4.70 10.86
C GLY A 160 3.54 3.35 11.11
N ALA A 161 3.20 2.31 10.34
CA ALA A 161 3.93 1.02 10.34
C ALA A 161 5.38 1.15 9.84
N TYR A 162 5.66 2.25 9.15
CA TYR A 162 6.97 2.81 8.87
C TYR A 162 6.95 4.20 9.49
N GLU A 163 7.95 4.56 10.30
CA GLU A 163 8.07 5.90 10.90
C GLU A 163 8.11 6.95 9.77
N GLU A 164 6.95 7.52 9.42
CA GLU A 164 6.88 8.58 8.41
C GLU A 164 7.42 9.86 9.05
N GLU A 165 8.68 10.17 8.75
CA GLU A 165 9.36 11.32 9.35
C GLU A 165 8.64 12.65 9.04
N THR A 166 7.86 12.70 7.96
CA THR A 166 7.10 13.87 7.51
C THR A 166 5.64 13.52 7.28
N LEU A 167 4.74 14.48 7.48
CA LEU A 167 3.32 14.35 7.17
C LEU A 167 2.94 15.19 5.96
N TYR A 168 2.05 14.61 5.17
CA TYR A 168 1.40 15.22 4.02
C TYR A 168 -0.11 15.08 4.19
N ARG A 169 -0.85 16.17 4.01
CA ARG A 169 -2.33 16.19 4.05
C ARG A 169 -2.85 16.92 2.82
N GLU A 170 -3.83 16.32 2.14
CA GLU A 170 -4.41 16.84 0.90
C GLU A 170 -5.92 17.01 1.07
N PHE A 171 -6.39 18.23 0.80
CA PHE A 171 -7.77 18.65 0.93
C PHE A 171 -8.30 19.18 -0.39
N PHE A 172 -9.62 19.16 -0.54
CA PHE A 172 -10.35 19.70 -1.68
C PHE A 172 -11.38 20.69 -1.19
N ILE A 173 -11.43 21.86 -1.82
CA ILE A 173 -12.49 22.84 -1.62
C ILE A 173 -12.86 23.48 -2.95
N ASN A 174 -14.07 24.05 -3.03
CA ASN A 174 -14.43 24.98 -4.08
C ASN A 174 -14.22 26.42 -3.60
N ILE A 175 -13.65 27.26 -4.46
CA ILE A 175 -13.60 28.71 -4.25
C ILE A 175 -14.77 29.33 -5.01
N GLU A 176 -15.69 29.99 -4.31
CA GLU A 176 -16.86 30.62 -4.94
C GLU A 176 -16.44 31.89 -5.73
N GLU A 177 -17.23 32.27 -6.73
CA GLU A 177 -16.92 33.45 -7.58
C GLU A 177 -16.82 34.76 -6.79
N GLU A 178 -17.61 34.85 -5.73
CA GLU A 178 -17.69 36.00 -4.82
C GLU A 178 -16.49 36.05 -3.86
N GLU A 179 -15.88 34.88 -3.59
CA GLU A 179 -14.83 34.67 -2.61
C GLU A 179 -13.51 34.36 -3.31
N GLN A 180 -12.96 35.30 -4.08
CA GLN A 180 -11.68 35.15 -4.81
C GLN A 180 -10.43 35.09 -3.90
N ILE A 181 -10.61 34.86 -2.59
CA ILE A 181 -9.58 34.98 -1.58
C ILE A 181 -9.68 33.81 -0.61
N LEU A 182 -8.69 32.91 -0.69
CA LEU A 182 -8.55 31.83 0.26
C LEU A 182 -7.71 32.27 1.46
N ASN A 183 -8.32 32.19 2.66
CA ASN A 183 -7.62 32.37 3.93
C ASN A 183 -7.36 31.02 4.59
N ILE A 184 -6.10 30.68 4.86
CA ILE A 184 -5.71 29.48 5.61
C ILE A 184 -5.15 29.92 6.96
N THR A 185 -5.90 29.67 8.02
CA THR A 185 -5.57 30.11 9.39
C THR A 185 -5.12 28.93 10.23
N PHE A 186 -3.94 29.08 10.83
CA PHE A 186 -3.35 28.14 11.78
C PHE A 186 -3.53 28.68 13.20
N THR A 187 -4.21 27.93 14.06
CA THR A 187 -4.58 28.38 15.41
C THR A 187 -4.06 27.37 16.45
N PRO A 188 -3.09 27.76 17.28
CA PRO A 188 -2.61 26.91 18.38
C PRO A 188 -3.72 26.58 19.39
N SER A 189 -3.82 25.31 19.78
CA SER A 189 -4.83 24.81 20.73
C SER A 189 -4.39 24.99 22.18
N ARG A 190 -4.20 26.26 22.58
CA ARG A 190 -3.74 26.59 23.94
C ARG A 190 -4.85 26.33 24.96
N SER A 191 -4.52 25.53 25.96
CA SER A 191 -5.40 25.24 27.10
C SER A 191 -4.62 25.34 28.41
N LYS A 192 -5.29 25.16 29.56
CA LYS A 192 -4.60 25.03 30.84
C LYS A 192 -3.66 23.81 30.88
N ALA A 193 -3.96 22.76 30.11
CA ALA A 193 -3.16 21.54 30.04
C ALA A 193 -2.02 21.65 29.01
N SER A 194 -2.14 22.56 28.04
CA SER A 194 -1.21 22.79 26.93
C SER A 194 -0.90 24.28 26.75
N PRO A 195 -0.32 24.96 27.76
CA PRO A 195 -0.08 26.41 27.70
C PRO A 195 0.91 26.79 26.60
N ASP A 196 1.80 25.86 26.26
CA ASP A 196 2.86 26.01 25.28
C ASP A 196 2.51 25.45 23.90
N ALA A 197 1.22 25.17 23.63
CA ALA A 197 0.77 24.74 22.32
C ALA A 197 1.15 25.77 21.24
N TYR A 198 1.64 25.27 20.10
CA TYR A 198 1.96 26.08 18.93
C TYR A 198 1.49 25.40 17.65
N ALA A 199 1.34 26.23 16.61
CA ALA A 199 1.00 25.80 15.26
C ALA A 199 2.21 26.00 14.35
N PHE A 200 2.33 25.16 13.34
CA PHE A 200 3.42 25.27 12.38
C PHE A 200 3.04 24.74 10.99
N ILE A 201 3.86 25.10 10.01
CA ILE A 201 3.76 24.60 8.64
C ILE A 201 5.13 24.69 7.95
N ASN A 202 5.50 23.67 7.16
CA ASN A 202 6.75 23.67 6.37
C ASN A 202 6.51 24.04 4.91
N GLY A 203 5.36 23.66 4.35
CA GLY A 203 4.99 24.05 2.99
C GLY A 203 3.49 24.04 2.76
N ILE A 204 3.07 24.86 1.81
CA ILE A 204 1.68 24.94 1.33
C ILE A 204 1.71 24.83 -0.18
N GLU A 205 0.85 23.98 -0.73
CA GLU A 205 0.65 23.89 -2.18
C GLU A 205 -0.84 24.02 -2.51
N ILE A 206 -1.14 24.80 -3.54
CA ILE A 206 -2.49 25.02 -4.06
C ILE A 206 -2.46 24.77 -5.55
N VAL A 207 -3.26 23.82 -6.02
CA VAL A 207 -3.33 23.43 -7.44
C VAL A 207 -4.78 23.44 -7.89
N SER A 208 -5.12 24.15 -8.97
CA SER A 208 -6.49 24.12 -9.48
C SER A 208 -6.85 22.75 -10.02
N MET A 209 -8.10 22.38 -9.89
CA MET A 209 -8.63 21.12 -10.34
C MET A 209 -9.59 21.33 -11.51
N PRO A 210 -9.64 20.40 -12.49
CA PRO A 210 -10.68 20.38 -13.50
C PRO A 210 -12.07 20.38 -12.83
N PRO A 211 -13.05 21.10 -13.39
CA PRO A 211 -14.39 21.12 -12.84
C PRO A 211 -14.99 19.71 -12.82
N ASN A 212 -15.66 19.39 -11.72
CA ASN A 212 -16.42 18.14 -11.53
C ASN A 212 -15.55 16.87 -11.57
N LEU A 213 -14.24 16.98 -11.31
CA LEU A 213 -13.38 15.78 -11.25
C LEU A 213 -13.77 14.87 -10.08
N TYR A 214 -14.04 15.43 -8.89
CA TYR A 214 -14.51 14.70 -7.70
C TYR A 214 -15.85 15.22 -7.16
N TYR A 215 -16.45 16.18 -7.85
CA TYR A 215 -17.72 16.81 -7.50
C TYR A 215 -18.80 16.37 -8.49
N THR A 216 -20.04 16.26 -8.01
CA THR A 216 -21.18 15.92 -8.86
C THR A 216 -21.48 17.07 -9.79
N ALA A 217 -21.48 16.81 -11.09
CA ALA A 217 -21.78 17.83 -12.09
C ALA A 217 -23.22 18.39 -11.89
N PRO A 218 -23.45 19.70 -12.09
CA PRO A 218 -24.79 20.29 -11.99
C PRO A 218 -25.82 19.62 -12.90
N GLU A 219 -25.39 19.15 -14.07
CA GLU A 219 -26.20 18.50 -15.08
C GLU A 219 -26.54 17.03 -14.80
N ASP A 220 -25.85 16.37 -13.87
CA ASP A 220 -26.15 14.99 -13.48
C ASP A 220 -27.31 14.99 -12.48
N PRO A 221 -28.54 14.54 -12.82
CA PRO A 221 -29.67 14.59 -11.91
C PRO A 221 -29.66 13.45 -10.88
N TYR A 222 -28.81 12.43 -11.05
CA TYR A 222 -28.86 11.20 -10.26
C TYR A 222 -27.91 11.26 -9.05
N GLY A 223 -26.77 11.94 -9.18
CA GLY A 223 -25.77 12.00 -8.10
C GLY A 223 -25.10 10.63 -7.87
N ILE A 224 -24.56 10.44 -6.67
CA ILE A 224 -23.79 9.25 -6.28
C ILE A 224 -24.63 8.40 -5.34
N GLU A 225 -24.70 7.08 -5.58
CA GLU A 225 -25.42 6.15 -4.71
C GLU A 225 -24.77 6.09 -3.31
N ILE A 226 -25.61 6.17 -2.27
CA ILE A 226 -25.18 5.90 -0.89
C ILE A 226 -25.35 4.40 -0.64
N ILE A 227 -24.24 3.69 -0.53
CA ILE A 227 -24.23 2.25 -0.28
C ILE A 227 -24.98 1.92 1.01
N GLY A 228 -25.93 0.99 0.91
CA GLY A 228 -26.78 0.58 2.03
C GLY A 228 -28.05 1.40 2.20
N ASN A 229 -28.32 2.33 1.30
CA ASN A 229 -29.51 3.15 1.26
C ASN A 229 -29.99 3.28 -0.21
N GLU A 230 -31.29 3.48 -0.44
CA GLU A 230 -31.82 3.74 -1.79
C GLU A 230 -31.68 5.23 -2.19
N ASN A 231 -31.06 6.04 -1.32
CA ASN A 231 -30.84 7.46 -1.54
C ASN A 231 -29.54 7.72 -2.29
N THR A 232 -29.53 8.80 -3.07
CA THR A 232 -28.32 9.34 -3.67
C THR A 232 -27.88 10.62 -2.96
N ILE A 233 -26.59 10.94 -3.08
CA ILE A 233 -25.97 12.15 -2.56
C ILE A 233 -25.28 12.90 -3.68
N ARG A 234 -25.31 14.23 -3.63
CA ARG A 234 -24.55 15.10 -4.51
C ARG A 234 -23.36 15.65 -3.72
N VAL A 235 -22.16 15.48 -4.26
CA VAL A 235 -20.97 16.16 -3.75
C VAL A 235 -20.92 17.53 -4.41
N GLU A 236 -21.51 18.52 -3.76
CA GLU A 236 -21.65 19.88 -4.28
C GLU A 236 -20.47 20.76 -3.90
N ASN A 237 -20.38 21.95 -4.49
CA ASN A 237 -19.26 22.88 -4.29
C ASN A 237 -19.05 23.29 -2.82
N ASN A 238 -20.09 23.25 -1.99
CA ASN A 238 -20.00 23.49 -0.54
C ASN A 238 -19.43 22.30 0.27
N THR A 239 -18.99 21.24 -0.40
CA THR A 239 -18.42 20.04 0.23
C THR A 239 -16.89 20.13 0.19
N ALA A 240 -16.27 20.03 1.36
CA ALA A 240 -14.84 19.86 1.49
C ALA A 240 -14.50 18.36 1.65
N MET A 241 -13.36 17.95 1.12
CA MET A 241 -12.90 16.56 1.20
C MET A 241 -11.45 16.48 1.68
N GLU A 242 -11.07 15.35 2.26
CA GLU A 242 -9.67 14.99 2.58
C GLU A 242 -9.32 13.67 1.90
N THR A 243 -8.18 13.61 1.20
CA THR A 243 -7.64 12.34 0.69
C THR A 243 -7.14 11.48 1.85
N VAL A 244 -7.71 10.28 2.00
CA VAL A 244 -7.29 9.29 3.01
C VAL A 244 -6.41 8.22 2.38
N TYR A 245 -6.79 7.73 1.21
CA TYR A 245 -6.03 6.73 0.46
C TYR A 245 -6.07 7.05 -1.04
N ARG A 246 -4.95 6.83 -1.73
CA ARG A 246 -4.84 6.87 -3.20
C ARG A 246 -3.81 5.84 -3.63
N ILE A 247 -4.24 4.76 -4.27
CA ILE A 247 -3.43 3.55 -4.47
C ILE A 247 -3.44 3.14 -5.95
N ASN A 248 -2.25 2.91 -6.49
CA ASN A 248 -2.06 2.26 -7.78
C ASN A 248 -2.03 0.73 -7.59
N ILE A 249 -3.14 0.05 -7.86
CA ILE A 249 -3.32 -1.37 -7.52
C ILE A 249 -2.36 -2.24 -8.34
N SER A 250 -1.54 -3.04 -7.66
CA SER A 250 -0.48 -3.88 -8.25
C SER A 250 0.58 -3.13 -9.07
N GLY A 251 0.57 -1.80 -9.02
CA GLY A 251 1.51 -0.93 -9.72
C GLY A 251 2.63 -0.41 -8.81
N ARG A 252 3.61 0.25 -9.42
CA ARG A 252 4.61 1.01 -8.65
C ARG A 252 4.00 2.30 -8.11
N GLY A 253 4.61 2.85 -7.06
CA GLY A 253 4.27 4.19 -6.60
C GLY A 253 4.54 5.21 -7.71
N LEU A 254 3.63 6.17 -7.86
CA LEU A 254 3.75 7.29 -8.79
C LEU A 254 3.83 8.57 -7.97
N PHE A 255 4.89 9.33 -8.17
CA PHE A 255 5.06 10.61 -7.48
C PHE A 255 4.40 11.74 -8.27
N PHE A 256 4.23 12.88 -7.61
CA PHE A 256 3.64 14.12 -8.14
C PHE A 256 4.06 14.48 -9.59
N ASN A 257 5.31 14.23 -10.00
CA ASN A 257 5.84 14.58 -11.32
C ASN A 257 5.49 13.56 -12.42
N GLU A 258 4.95 12.41 -12.03
CA GLU A 258 4.45 11.35 -12.90
C GLU A 258 2.92 11.39 -13.01
N ASP A 259 2.26 12.29 -12.27
CA ASP A 259 0.83 12.52 -12.39
C ASP A 259 0.48 13.37 -13.61
N THR A 260 -0.81 13.43 -13.89
CA THR A 260 -1.45 14.08 -15.03
C THR A 260 -1.63 15.59 -14.84
N GLY A 261 -0.65 16.25 -14.22
CA GLY A 261 -0.63 17.70 -13.98
C GLY A 261 -1.38 18.16 -12.72
N LEU A 262 -1.91 17.22 -11.93
CA LEU A 262 -2.54 17.50 -10.64
C LEU A 262 -1.61 17.27 -9.45
N TYR A 263 -0.40 16.76 -9.67
CA TYR A 263 0.64 16.51 -8.66
C TYR A 263 0.21 15.58 -7.52
N ARG A 264 -0.69 14.61 -7.80
CA ARG A 264 -1.12 13.59 -6.84
C ARG A 264 -0.07 12.49 -6.70
N ASN A 265 0.15 12.02 -5.48
CA ASN A 265 0.94 10.81 -5.23
C ASN A 265 0.03 9.58 -5.22
N TRP A 266 0.42 8.52 -5.92
CA TRP A 266 -0.25 7.22 -5.91
C TRP A 266 0.61 6.20 -5.19
N GLU A 267 0.05 5.58 -4.16
CA GLU A 267 0.74 4.60 -3.34
C GLU A 267 1.02 3.30 -4.11
N SER A 268 2.11 2.65 -3.70
CA SER A 268 2.67 1.49 -4.38
C SER A 268 2.00 0.17 -4.02
N TYR A 269 2.29 -0.87 -4.80
CA TYR A 269 1.97 -2.27 -4.50
C TYR A 269 2.35 -2.71 -3.08
N SER A 270 3.53 -2.31 -2.56
CA SER A 270 3.92 -2.70 -1.20
C SER A 270 3.04 -2.06 -0.13
N PHE A 271 2.52 -0.85 -0.38
CA PHE A 271 1.56 -0.21 0.48
C PHE A 271 0.18 -0.87 0.36
N GLU A 272 -0.27 -1.18 -0.85
CA GLU A 272 -1.51 -1.93 -1.10
C GLU A 272 -1.56 -3.25 -0.31
N GLN A 273 -0.45 -3.99 -0.28
CA GLN A 273 -0.35 -5.29 0.41
C GLN A 273 -0.67 -5.22 1.90
N THR A 274 -0.46 -4.09 2.58
CA THR A 274 -0.77 -3.97 4.01
C THR A 274 -2.27 -3.92 4.30
N TYR A 275 -3.09 -3.67 3.29
CA TYR A 275 -4.56 -3.57 3.41
C TYR A 275 -5.29 -4.77 2.84
N LEU A 276 -4.59 -5.72 2.20
CA LEU A 276 -5.21 -6.97 1.73
C LEU A 276 -5.47 -7.91 2.91
N ASP A 277 -6.61 -8.60 2.88
CA ASP A 277 -6.79 -9.74 3.76
C ASP A 277 -5.81 -10.88 3.41
N ASN A 278 -5.58 -11.77 4.38
CA ASN A 278 -4.59 -12.82 4.21
C ASN A 278 -4.96 -13.79 3.06
N ALA A 279 -6.25 -14.07 2.84
CA ALA A 279 -6.68 -14.95 1.76
C ALA A 279 -6.36 -14.34 0.38
N SER A 280 -6.76 -13.10 0.18
CA SER A 280 -6.55 -12.31 -1.04
C SER A 280 -5.08 -12.12 -1.35
N PHE A 281 -4.25 -11.90 -0.33
CA PHE A 281 -2.80 -11.79 -0.49
C PHE A 281 -2.19 -13.04 -1.16
N TRP A 282 -2.65 -14.25 -0.82
CA TRP A 282 -2.10 -15.50 -1.34
C TRP A 282 -2.79 -16.01 -2.61
N SER A 283 -4.08 -15.72 -2.80
CA SER A 283 -4.86 -16.27 -3.91
C SER A 283 -4.92 -15.37 -5.14
N SER A 284 -4.79 -14.05 -4.99
CA SER A 284 -4.99 -13.09 -6.08
C SER A 284 -3.91 -13.13 -7.17
N GLY A 285 -4.30 -12.80 -8.39
CA GLY A 285 -3.42 -12.67 -9.55
C GLY A 285 -2.95 -11.22 -9.73
N LEU A 286 -1.63 -11.02 -9.79
CA LEU A 286 -1.04 -9.74 -10.17
C LEU A 286 -1.07 -9.59 -11.68
N LEU A 287 -1.68 -8.51 -12.17
CA LEU A 287 -1.70 -8.21 -13.59
C LEU A 287 -0.86 -6.97 -13.83
N GLN A 288 0.24 -7.17 -14.52
CA GLN A 288 1.06 -6.09 -15.04
C GLN A 288 1.18 -6.28 -16.54
N ASN A 289 0.81 -5.27 -17.30
CA ASN A 289 1.09 -5.28 -18.73
C ASN A 289 2.59 -4.99 -18.94
N THR A 290 3.44 -6.01 -18.82
CA THR A 290 4.90 -5.92 -19.03
C THR A 290 5.35 -6.47 -20.37
N SER A 291 4.44 -6.84 -21.27
CA SER A 291 4.81 -7.49 -22.52
C SER A 291 5.09 -6.51 -23.66
N LEU A 292 6.26 -6.74 -24.26
CA LEU A 292 6.82 -6.35 -25.55
C LEU A 292 5.92 -6.57 -26.78
N HIS A 293 4.60 -6.49 -26.63
CA HIS A 293 3.69 -6.42 -27.77
C HIS A 293 3.52 -4.96 -28.17
N LEU A 294 3.98 -4.66 -29.38
CA LEU A 294 3.71 -3.40 -30.06
C LEU A 294 2.25 -2.98 -29.86
N GLU A 295 2.04 -1.73 -29.44
CA GLU A 295 0.80 -0.95 -29.54
C GLU A 295 -0.39 -1.29 -28.60
N PHE A 296 -0.18 -1.62 -27.32
CA PHE A 296 -1.28 -1.43 -26.34
C PHE A 296 -1.36 0.04 -25.92
N HIS A 297 -2.26 0.78 -26.55
CA HIS A 297 -2.57 2.16 -26.21
C HIS A 297 -3.92 2.25 -25.50
N LEU A 298 -3.95 2.97 -24.39
CA LEU A 298 -5.21 3.31 -23.73
C LEU A 298 -5.99 4.28 -24.60
N HIS A 299 -7.29 4.04 -24.72
CA HIS A 299 -8.18 4.92 -25.47
C HIS A 299 -9.10 5.67 -24.49
N PHE A 300 -8.74 6.90 -24.17
CA PHE A 300 -9.53 7.80 -23.32
C PHE A 300 -10.67 8.41 -24.14
N ALA A 301 -11.77 7.66 -24.30
CA ALA A 301 -12.94 8.09 -25.07
C ALA A 301 -13.91 8.96 -24.25
N LYS A 302 -14.24 8.49 -23.04
CA LYS A 302 -15.29 9.06 -22.18
C LYS A 302 -14.69 9.66 -20.90
N THR A 303 -13.75 8.95 -20.31
CA THR A 303 -13.05 9.39 -19.10
C THR A 303 -11.88 10.28 -19.49
N PRO A 304 -11.76 11.48 -18.92
CA PRO A 304 -10.61 12.35 -19.17
C PRO A 304 -9.28 11.69 -18.80
N ASN A 305 -8.23 11.95 -19.58
CA ASN A 305 -6.89 11.40 -19.35
C ASN A 305 -6.25 11.85 -18.03
N TYR A 306 -6.74 12.95 -17.44
CA TYR A 306 -6.28 13.45 -16.14
C TYR A 306 -7.00 12.81 -14.93
N SER A 307 -8.01 11.96 -15.15
CA SER A 307 -8.71 11.28 -14.06
C SER A 307 -7.75 10.41 -13.23
N ALA A 308 -6.80 9.72 -13.87
CA ALA A 308 -5.66 9.08 -13.24
C ALA A 308 -4.54 8.85 -14.29
N PRO A 309 -3.27 8.74 -13.88
CA PRO A 309 -2.17 8.42 -14.80
C PRO A 309 -2.40 7.11 -15.56
N GLU A 310 -1.90 7.02 -16.79
CA GLU A 310 -2.03 5.81 -17.61
C GLU A 310 -1.49 4.56 -16.93
N GLN A 311 -0.46 4.72 -16.08
CA GLN A 311 0.17 3.63 -15.35
C GLN A 311 -0.79 2.99 -14.35
N VAL A 312 -1.79 3.73 -13.84
CA VAL A 312 -2.85 3.18 -12.98
C VAL A 312 -3.72 2.20 -13.76
N TYR A 313 -4.06 2.53 -15.01
CA TYR A 313 -4.92 1.70 -15.85
C TYR A 313 -4.19 0.56 -16.59
N LYS A 314 -2.85 0.52 -16.53
CA LYS A 314 -2.01 -0.54 -17.12
C LYS A 314 -1.62 -1.64 -16.12
N THR A 315 -1.98 -1.46 -14.85
CA THR A 315 -1.81 -2.46 -13.80
C THR A 315 -3.14 -2.76 -13.14
N GLY A 316 -3.22 -3.91 -12.47
CA GLY A 316 -4.38 -4.25 -11.67
C GLY A 316 -4.21 -5.56 -10.94
N ARG A 317 -5.13 -5.83 -10.03
CA ARG A 317 -5.22 -7.09 -9.30
C ARG A 317 -6.48 -7.81 -9.69
N SER A 318 -6.35 -9.10 -10.00
CA SER A 318 -7.46 -10.01 -10.25
C SER A 318 -7.57 -11.09 -9.19
N MET A 319 -8.65 -11.87 -9.19
CA MET A 319 -8.76 -13.03 -8.30
C MET A 319 -7.82 -14.17 -8.75
N GLY A 320 -7.47 -14.21 -10.04
CA GLY A 320 -6.49 -15.12 -10.61
C GLY A 320 -7.10 -16.14 -11.57
N PRO A 321 -6.30 -17.07 -12.13
CA PRO A 321 -6.77 -17.94 -13.21
C PRO A 321 -7.59 -19.16 -12.74
N ASP A 322 -7.58 -19.51 -11.45
CA ASP A 322 -8.26 -20.71 -10.95
C ASP A 322 -9.72 -20.40 -10.53
N ALA A 323 -10.64 -20.70 -11.46
CA ALA A 323 -12.07 -20.55 -11.25
C ALA A 323 -12.60 -21.25 -9.98
N THR A 324 -12.00 -22.38 -9.57
CA THR A 324 -12.42 -23.14 -8.37
C THR A 324 -12.06 -22.39 -7.09
N ILE A 325 -10.90 -21.72 -7.08
CA ILE A 325 -10.46 -20.87 -5.98
C ILE A 325 -11.31 -19.60 -5.94
N ASN A 326 -11.54 -18.98 -7.10
CA ASN A 326 -12.29 -17.73 -7.21
C ASN A 326 -13.76 -17.88 -6.81
N GLN A 327 -14.35 -19.06 -6.99
CA GLN A 327 -15.72 -19.34 -6.53
C GLN A 327 -15.85 -19.39 -5.00
N ARG A 328 -14.75 -19.61 -4.27
CA ARG A 328 -14.75 -19.84 -2.81
C ARG A 328 -14.17 -18.68 -2.00
N ASN A 329 -13.54 -17.73 -2.67
CA ASN A 329 -12.85 -16.61 -2.02
C ASN A 329 -13.32 -15.31 -2.63
N ASN A 330 -13.18 -14.24 -1.88
CA ASN A 330 -13.34 -12.89 -2.38
C ASN A 330 -11.96 -12.22 -2.42
N LEU A 331 -11.84 -11.16 -3.23
CA LEU A 331 -10.70 -10.28 -3.23
C LEU A 331 -11.04 -9.05 -2.37
N THR A 332 -10.40 -8.93 -1.21
CA THR A 332 -10.80 -7.99 -0.15
C THR A 332 -9.64 -7.11 0.30
N TRP A 333 -9.90 -5.80 0.36
CA TRP A 333 -9.08 -4.80 1.05
C TRP A 333 -9.82 -4.25 2.27
N GLY A 334 -9.10 -3.96 3.35
CA GLY A 334 -9.65 -3.36 4.57
C GLY A 334 -8.85 -2.12 4.98
N PHE A 335 -9.51 -0.96 4.97
CA PHE A 335 -8.90 0.35 5.20
C PHE A 335 -9.34 0.95 6.55
N PRO A 336 -8.43 1.12 7.54
CA PRO A 336 -8.77 1.77 8.80
C PRO A 336 -9.06 3.26 8.63
N VAL A 337 -10.31 3.68 8.81
CA VAL A 337 -10.77 5.06 8.65
C VAL A 337 -11.44 5.60 9.93
N PRO A 338 -11.39 6.91 10.21
CA PRO A 338 -12.16 7.50 11.30
C PRO A 338 -13.68 7.23 11.16
N PRO A 339 -14.39 6.82 12.23
CA PRO A 339 -15.84 6.67 12.17
C PRO A 339 -16.56 8.02 12.16
N LYS A 340 -17.88 7.98 11.91
CA LYS A 340 -18.84 9.10 11.89
C LYS A 340 -18.71 10.04 10.68
N PHE A 341 -18.04 9.61 9.62
CA PHE A 341 -17.94 10.36 8.38
C PHE A 341 -18.54 9.59 7.20
N TYR A 342 -18.96 10.33 6.19
CA TYR A 342 -19.17 9.81 4.85
C TYR A 342 -17.83 9.74 4.12
N TYR A 343 -17.68 8.70 3.31
CA TYR A 343 -16.51 8.47 2.48
C TYR A 343 -16.92 8.29 1.03
N LEU A 344 -16.30 9.05 0.11
CA LEU A 344 -16.35 8.78 -1.32
C LEU A 344 -15.25 7.78 -1.66
N VAL A 345 -15.64 6.64 -2.22
CA VAL A 345 -14.76 5.57 -2.69
C VAL A 345 -14.80 5.58 -4.21
N ARG A 346 -13.69 5.94 -4.83
CA ARG A 346 -13.51 5.89 -6.29
C ARG A 346 -12.73 4.64 -6.65
N LEU A 347 -13.34 3.79 -7.48
CA LEU A 347 -12.71 2.58 -8.01
C LEU A 347 -12.37 2.79 -9.49
N HIS A 348 -11.10 2.65 -9.85
CA HIS A 348 -10.61 2.78 -11.22
C HIS A 348 -10.55 1.42 -11.91
N PHE A 349 -11.02 1.37 -13.15
CA PHE A 349 -11.13 0.17 -13.96
C PHE A 349 -10.60 0.38 -15.37
N CYS A 350 -9.87 -0.60 -15.88
CA CYS A 350 -9.51 -0.74 -17.26
C CYS A 350 -9.27 -2.22 -17.54
N GLU A 351 -10.10 -2.81 -18.40
CA GLU A 351 -9.87 -4.18 -18.85
C GLU A 351 -8.78 -4.16 -19.92
N PHE A 352 -7.69 -4.90 -19.71
CA PHE A 352 -6.54 -4.90 -20.62
C PHE A 352 -6.06 -6.33 -20.96
N GLN A 353 -6.71 -7.36 -20.43
CA GLN A 353 -6.34 -8.74 -20.75
C GLN A 353 -6.84 -9.11 -22.14
N ALA A 354 -5.96 -9.69 -22.95
CA ALA A 354 -6.25 -9.96 -24.35
C ALA A 354 -7.40 -10.96 -24.54
N GLU A 355 -7.73 -11.77 -23.54
CA GLU A 355 -8.78 -12.78 -23.59
C GLU A 355 -10.17 -12.24 -23.25
N ILE A 356 -10.28 -11.03 -22.71
CA ILE A 356 -11.53 -10.42 -22.23
C ILE A 356 -11.86 -9.23 -23.11
N ARG A 357 -12.85 -9.42 -23.99
CA ARG A 357 -13.16 -8.46 -25.06
C ARG A 357 -14.65 -8.16 -25.20
N GLU A 358 -15.49 -9.10 -24.77
CA GLU A 358 -16.93 -9.04 -24.98
C GLU A 358 -17.67 -8.80 -23.67
N ILE A 359 -18.86 -8.20 -23.78
CA ILE A 359 -19.80 -8.08 -22.66
C ILE A 359 -20.13 -9.49 -22.14
N GLY A 360 -20.09 -9.67 -20.82
CA GLY A 360 -20.30 -10.95 -20.16
C GLY A 360 -19.04 -11.82 -20.05
N ASP A 361 -17.89 -11.41 -20.59
CA ASP A 361 -16.65 -12.18 -20.40
C ASP A 361 -16.25 -12.19 -18.91
N ARG A 362 -16.24 -11.03 -18.26
CA ARG A 362 -15.94 -10.88 -16.84
C ARG A 362 -16.99 -10.01 -16.16
N VAL A 363 -17.89 -10.67 -15.43
CA VAL A 363 -18.89 -10.03 -14.58
C VAL A 363 -18.60 -10.38 -13.12
N PHE A 364 -18.56 -9.38 -12.26
CA PHE A 364 -18.29 -9.53 -10.83
C PHE A 364 -19.19 -8.64 -9.98
N LEU A 365 -19.22 -8.91 -8.68
CA LEU A 365 -19.94 -8.13 -7.69
C LEU A 365 -18.95 -7.26 -6.92
N ILE A 366 -19.40 -6.08 -6.52
CA ILE A 366 -18.64 -5.15 -5.69
C ILE A 366 -19.39 -4.97 -4.38
N TYR A 367 -18.69 -5.13 -3.27
CA TYR A 367 -19.18 -4.81 -1.94
C TYR A 367 -18.29 -3.74 -1.31
N ILE A 368 -18.90 -2.75 -0.68
CA ILE A 368 -18.20 -1.71 0.06
C ILE A 368 -18.84 -1.63 1.45
N ALA A 369 -18.02 -1.62 2.50
CA ALA A 369 -18.44 -1.76 3.89
C ALA A 369 -19.38 -2.96 4.13
N ASN A 370 -19.07 -4.09 3.49
CA ASN A 370 -19.87 -5.33 3.53
C ASN A 370 -21.31 -5.21 2.98
N GLN A 371 -21.60 -4.15 2.23
CA GLN A 371 -22.88 -3.92 1.58
C GLN A 371 -22.69 -3.95 0.07
N THR A 372 -23.70 -4.42 -0.67
CA THR A 372 -23.65 -4.50 -2.13
C THR A 372 -23.59 -3.12 -2.74
N ALA A 373 -22.55 -2.84 -3.51
CA ALA A 373 -22.39 -1.64 -4.33
C ALA A 373 -22.72 -1.92 -5.80
N GLU A 374 -22.32 -3.09 -6.32
CA GLU A 374 -22.66 -3.52 -7.69
C GLU A 374 -23.04 -5.00 -7.71
N THR A 375 -24.13 -5.32 -8.40
CA THR A 375 -24.63 -6.71 -8.54
C THR A 375 -24.12 -7.41 -9.80
N GLY A 376 -23.46 -6.67 -10.70
CA GLY A 376 -22.97 -7.18 -11.98
C GLY A 376 -22.10 -6.16 -12.69
N ALA A 377 -20.96 -5.81 -12.10
CA ALA A 377 -19.95 -4.98 -12.72
C ALA A 377 -19.34 -5.69 -13.94
N ASP A 378 -19.42 -5.03 -15.10
CA ASP A 378 -18.83 -5.44 -16.36
C ASP A 378 -18.17 -4.23 -17.02
N ILE A 379 -16.84 -4.23 -17.05
CA ILE A 379 -16.03 -3.10 -17.52
C ILE A 379 -16.20 -2.88 -19.03
N ILE A 380 -16.32 -3.97 -19.80
CA ILE A 380 -16.55 -3.90 -21.25
C ILE A 380 -17.92 -3.29 -21.52
N GLN A 381 -18.94 -3.69 -20.76
CA GLN A 381 -20.29 -3.12 -20.86
C GLN A 381 -20.31 -1.63 -20.50
N TRP A 382 -19.60 -1.21 -19.46
CA TRP A 382 -19.58 0.19 -19.04
C TRP A 382 -18.95 1.11 -20.08
N ASN A 383 -17.81 0.74 -20.63
CA ASN A 383 -16.99 1.67 -21.39
C ASN A 383 -16.80 1.33 -22.87
N GLY A 384 -17.31 0.18 -23.31
CA GLY A 384 -17.42 -0.18 -24.72
C GLY A 384 -16.19 -0.87 -25.32
N GLY A 385 -15.27 -1.37 -24.49
CA GLY A 385 -14.15 -2.15 -25.01
C GLY A 385 -12.97 -2.31 -24.06
N ASN A 386 -12.06 -3.19 -24.48
CA ASN A 386 -10.76 -3.41 -23.84
C ASN A 386 -9.83 -2.20 -24.09
N GLY A 387 -9.04 -1.84 -23.09
CA GLY A 387 -8.11 -0.71 -23.12
C GLY A 387 -8.77 0.66 -22.99
N ILE A 388 -10.04 0.72 -22.54
CA ILE A 388 -10.80 1.98 -22.37
C ILE A 388 -10.99 2.25 -20.85
N PRO A 389 -10.20 3.17 -20.26
CA PRO A 389 -10.26 3.48 -18.82
C PRO A 389 -11.59 4.09 -18.37
N THR A 390 -12.07 3.68 -17.20
CA THR A 390 -13.23 4.29 -16.49
C THR A 390 -13.00 4.29 -14.98
N TYR A 391 -13.83 5.03 -14.24
CA TYR A 391 -13.95 4.90 -12.80
C TYR A 391 -15.43 4.89 -12.37
N ARG A 392 -15.68 4.47 -11.13
CA ARG A 392 -17.00 4.52 -10.47
C ARG A 392 -16.83 5.10 -9.07
N ASP A 393 -17.75 5.98 -8.70
CA ASP A 393 -17.80 6.59 -7.38
C ASP A 393 -18.95 6.01 -6.58
N TYR A 394 -18.69 5.77 -5.30
CA TYR A 394 -19.68 5.32 -4.34
C TYR A 394 -19.52 6.12 -3.05
N VAL A 395 -20.61 6.37 -2.34
CA VAL A 395 -20.54 7.01 -1.02
C VAL A 395 -21.00 6.03 0.07
N VAL A 396 -20.26 5.97 1.18
CA VAL A 396 -20.60 5.12 2.31
C VAL A 396 -20.43 5.86 3.63
N PHE A 397 -21.39 5.71 4.54
CA PHE A 397 -21.26 6.19 5.91
C PHE A 397 -20.60 5.13 6.79
N MET A 398 -19.59 5.52 7.56
CA MET A 398 -18.90 4.62 8.48
C MET A 398 -19.33 4.90 9.92
N PRO A 399 -20.24 4.11 10.53
CA PRO A 399 -20.69 4.34 11.90
C PRO A 399 -19.57 4.06 12.92
N SER A 400 -19.76 4.51 14.16
CA SER A 400 -18.90 4.07 15.27
C SER A 400 -19.06 2.58 15.52
N GLY A 401 -17.95 1.89 15.79
CA GLY A 401 -17.95 0.49 16.19
C GLY A 401 -18.63 0.28 17.56
N THR A 402 -18.69 -0.97 18.01
CA THR A 402 -19.31 -1.37 19.28
C THR A 402 -18.54 -0.93 20.53
N GLY A 403 -17.48 -0.11 20.37
CA GLY A 403 -16.68 0.46 21.45
C GLY A 403 -16.13 1.84 21.08
N ASN A 404 -15.29 2.41 21.96
CA ASN A 404 -14.58 3.68 21.72
C ASN A 404 -13.42 3.52 20.71
N GLU A 405 -13.65 2.84 19.59
CA GLU A 405 -12.65 2.60 18.57
C GLU A 405 -12.31 3.92 17.86
N GLU A 406 -11.01 4.24 17.76
CA GLU A 406 -10.53 5.43 17.04
C GLU A 406 -10.66 5.30 15.53
N LYS A 407 -10.66 4.06 15.02
CA LYS A 407 -10.80 3.74 13.61
C LYS A 407 -11.73 2.54 13.44
N VAL A 408 -12.52 2.57 12.37
CA VAL A 408 -13.30 1.43 11.88
C VAL A 408 -12.75 1.01 10.52
N VAL A 409 -12.95 -0.24 10.12
CA VAL A 409 -12.39 -0.75 8.86
C VAL A 409 -13.42 -0.63 7.74
N LEU A 410 -13.12 0.17 6.71
CA LEU A 410 -13.85 0.23 5.46
C LEU A 410 -13.34 -0.91 4.56
N TYR A 411 -14.18 -1.91 4.33
CA TYR A 411 -13.86 -3.02 3.43
C TYR A 411 -14.28 -2.71 2.00
N VAL A 412 -13.42 -3.01 1.03
CA VAL A 412 -13.75 -3.07 -0.39
C VAL A 412 -13.52 -4.50 -0.84
N THR A 413 -14.56 -5.16 -1.36
CA THR A 413 -14.55 -6.59 -1.67
C THR A 413 -15.08 -6.83 -3.06
N LEU A 414 -14.33 -7.57 -3.87
CA LEU A 414 -14.72 -8.03 -5.19
C LEU A 414 -14.97 -9.53 -5.17
N GLN A 415 -16.05 -9.96 -5.82
CA GLN A 415 -16.42 -11.36 -5.91
C GLN A 415 -16.81 -11.72 -7.34
N ALA A 416 -16.20 -12.77 -7.90
CA ALA A 416 -16.62 -13.31 -9.19
C ALA A 416 -18.12 -13.65 -9.18
N ASN A 417 -18.84 -13.37 -10.26
CA ASN A 417 -20.27 -13.64 -10.29
C ASN A 417 -20.54 -15.15 -10.15
N PRO A 418 -21.27 -15.60 -9.11
CA PRO A 418 -21.49 -17.02 -8.86
C PRO A 418 -22.39 -17.67 -9.93
N GLN A 419 -23.11 -16.87 -10.71
CA GLN A 419 -23.97 -17.35 -11.78
C GLN A 419 -23.13 -17.59 -13.04
N HIS A 420 -22.70 -18.83 -13.25
CA HIS A 420 -21.84 -19.23 -14.38
C HIS A 420 -22.38 -18.91 -15.79
N TRP A 421 -23.67 -18.65 -15.93
CA TRP A 421 -24.28 -18.24 -17.20
C TRP A 421 -24.16 -16.73 -17.47
N LYS A 422 -23.83 -15.91 -16.45
CA LYS A 422 -23.64 -14.46 -16.57
C LYS A 422 -22.20 -14.07 -16.89
N THR A 423 -21.23 -14.90 -16.52
CA THR A 423 -19.81 -14.61 -16.71
C THR A 423 -19.09 -15.81 -17.31
N LYS A 424 -18.27 -15.57 -18.33
CA LYS A 424 -17.43 -16.61 -18.94
C LYS A 424 -16.22 -16.94 -18.07
N TYR A 425 -15.63 -15.91 -17.47
CA TYR A 425 -14.49 -16.01 -16.57
C TYR A 425 -14.95 -15.69 -15.14
N LEU A 426 -14.79 -16.64 -14.22
CA LEU A 426 -15.05 -16.43 -12.80
C LEU A 426 -13.89 -15.65 -12.20
N ASP A 427 -13.91 -14.33 -12.35
CA ASP A 427 -12.84 -13.44 -11.94
C ASP A 427 -13.37 -12.02 -11.69
N ALA A 428 -12.56 -11.18 -11.06
CA ALA A 428 -12.81 -9.76 -10.86
C ALA A 428 -11.49 -9.00 -11.06
N ILE A 429 -11.53 -7.68 -11.28
CA ILE A 429 -10.32 -6.87 -11.44
C ILE A 429 -10.49 -5.46 -10.84
N LEU A 430 -9.41 -4.90 -10.30
CA LEU A 430 -9.31 -3.49 -9.90
C LEU A 430 -7.95 -2.91 -10.32
N ASN A 431 -7.93 -1.68 -10.83
CA ASN A 431 -6.73 -1.02 -11.35
C ASN A 431 -6.20 0.09 -10.44
N GLY A 432 -7.10 0.82 -9.78
CA GLY A 432 -6.77 1.92 -8.88
C GLY A 432 -7.88 2.17 -7.88
N LEU A 433 -7.54 2.82 -6.77
CA LEU A 433 -8.49 3.11 -5.70
C LEU A 433 -8.16 4.46 -5.05
N GLU A 434 -9.17 5.29 -4.85
CA GLU A 434 -9.09 6.52 -4.05
C GLU A 434 -10.21 6.54 -3.00
N ILE A 435 -9.89 6.99 -1.79
CA ILE A 435 -10.85 7.14 -0.69
C ILE A 435 -10.72 8.55 -0.12
N PHE A 436 -11.83 9.28 -0.14
CA PHE A 436 -11.94 10.64 0.37
C PHE A 436 -12.92 10.69 1.52
N LYS A 437 -12.54 11.38 2.60
CA LYS A 437 -13.44 11.70 3.70
C LYS A 437 -14.18 13.00 3.38
N LEU A 438 -15.50 13.02 3.53
CA LEU A 438 -16.34 14.19 3.30
C LEU A 438 -16.53 14.95 4.62
N ASN A 439 -16.68 16.28 4.54
CA ASN A 439 -16.94 17.09 5.72
C ASN A 439 -18.31 16.79 6.33
N GLU A 440 -18.43 17.03 7.62
CA GLU A 440 -19.70 17.04 8.33
C GLU A 440 -20.52 18.29 7.97
N THR A 441 -21.79 18.30 8.38
CA THR A 441 -22.72 19.42 8.15
C THR A 441 -22.26 20.75 8.74
N ASN A 442 -21.35 20.74 9.71
CA ASN A 442 -20.73 21.92 10.31
C ASN A 442 -19.45 22.39 9.56
N GLY A 443 -19.11 21.76 8.43
CA GLY A 443 -17.89 22.08 7.67
C GLY A 443 -16.60 21.44 8.21
N SER A 444 -16.68 20.54 9.19
CA SER A 444 -15.51 19.90 9.79
C SER A 444 -15.09 18.64 9.03
N LEU A 445 -13.80 18.55 8.70
CA LEU A 445 -13.11 17.31 8.34
C LEU A 445 -12.37 16.72 9.55
N ALA A 446 -12.28 17.46 10.65
CA ALA A 446 -11.65 17.00 11.88
C ALA A 446 -12.65 16.23 12.75
N ARG A 447 -12.17 15.27 13.53
CA ARG A 447 -12.99 14.46 14.44
C ARG A 447 -13.69 15.38 15.47
N PRO A 448 -14.99 15.17 15.76
CA PRO A 448 -15.62 15.75 16.93
C PRO A 448 -14.92 15.25 18.20
N ASP A 449 -14.61 16.15 19.13
CA ASP A 449 -14.15 15.76 20.46
C ASP A 449 -15.14 14.75 21.07
N PRO A 450 -14.68 13.68 21.76
CA PRO A 450 -15.59 12.94 22.60
C PRO A 450 -16.16 13.89 23.65
N ASP A 451 -17.49 13.87 23.84
CA ASP A 451 -18.15 14.68 24.88
C ASP A 451 -17.39 14.52 26.22
N PRO A 452 -17.13 15.61 26.95
CA PRO A 452 -16.51 15.52 28.26
C PRO A 452 -17.36 14.60 29.13
N PRO A 453 -16.75 13.66 29.87
CA PRO A 453 -17.51 12.74 30.70
C PRO A 453 -18.41 13.54 31.64
N HIS A 454 -19.72 13.27 31.56
CA HIS A 454 -20.69 13.85 32.48
C HIS A 454 -20.24 13.59 33.93
N PRO A 455 -20.28 14.60 34.82
CA PRO A 455 -19.95 14.39 36.21
C PRO A 455 -20.91 13.38 36.81
N HIS A 456 -20.41 12.17 37.10
CA HIS A 456 -21.17 11.19 37.87
C HIS A 456 -21.50 11.80 39.25
N PRO A 457 -22.75 11.66 39.74
CA PRO A 457 -23.12 12.09 41.08
C PRO A 457 -22.21 11.41 42.10
N GLN A 458 -21.62 12.20 43.00
CA GLN A 458 -20.85 11.70 44.13
C GLN A 458 -21.72 10.79 45.00
N GLU A 459 -21.41 9.49 45.01
CA GLU A 459 -21.88 8.59 46.06
C GLU A 459 -21.12 8.89 47.36
N VAL A 460 -21.87 9.33 48.36
CA VAL A 460 -21.39 9.58 49.72
C VAL A 460 -21.16 8.24 50.40
N ILE A 461 -19.89 7.86 50.61
CA ILE A 461 -19.53 6.75 51.49
C ILE A 461 -19.22 7.33 52.89
N PRO A 462 -19.86 6.84 53.98
CA PRO A 462 -19.62 7.37 55.31
C PRO A 462 -18.26 6.94 55.87
N SER A 463 -17.68 7.87 56.62
CA SER A 463 -16.42 7.78 57.36
C SER A 463 -16.39 6.62 58.37
N SER A 464 -15.30 5.85 58.37
CA SER A 464 -14.89 5.06 59.54
C SER A 464 -13.41 5.32 59.86
N LYS A 465 -13.14 5.49 61.15
CA LYS A 465 -11.94 6.06 61.77
C LYS A 465 -10.71 5.13 61.69
N ASN A 466 -9.56 5.77 61.47
CA ASN A 466 -8.19 5.51 61.94
C ASN A 466 -7.86 4.12 62.56
N LEU A 467 -6.82 3.47 62.01
CA LEU A 467 -5.71 2.98 62.85
C LEU A 467 -4.40 2.88 62.05
N SER A 468 -3.35 3.47 62.61
CA SER A 468 -2.00 3.54 62.05
C SER A 468 -1.19 2.26 62.29
N LYS A 469 -0.26 2.04 61.34
CA LYS A 469 1.12 1.52 61.50
C LYS A 469 1.40 0.03 61.26
N SER A 470 2.31 -0.17 60.30
CA SER A 470 3.33 -1.22 60.18
C SER A 470 2.92 -2.60 59.63
N ARG A 471 3.42 -2.94 58.43
CA ARG A 471 4.43 -4.01 58.34
C ARG A 471 5.11 -4.10 56.97
N THR A 472 6.37 -3.70 56.98
CA THR A 472 7.38 -3.72 55.92
C THR A 472 7.92 -5.13 55.63
N HIS A 473 7.07 -6.11 55.28
CA HIS A 473 7.59 -7.47 54.95
C HIS A 473 6.92 -8.21 53.78
N PHE A 474 6.05 -7.56 53.00
CA PHE A 474 5.40 -8.22 51.85
C PHE A 474 5.99 -7.85 50.47
N ILE A 475 6.85 -6.83 50.38
CA ILE A 475 7.41 -6.34 49.10
C ILE A 475 8.59 -7.20 48.60
N ALA A 476 9.26 -7.95 49.47
CA ALA A 476 10.45 -8.74 49.08
C ALA A 476 10.14 -10.04 48.34
N VAL A 477 8.93 -10.60 48.46
CA VAL A 477 8.58 -11.91 47.84
C VAL A 477 8.00 -11.73 46.44
N VAL A 478 7.31 -10.62 46.17
CA VAL A 478 6.68 -10.35 44.86
C VAL A 478 7.70 -9.86 43.83
N ALA A 479 8.77 -9.17 44.25
CA ALA A 479 9.82 -8.69 43.35
C ALA A 479 10.71 -9.81 42.77
N GLY A 480 10.87 -10.93 43.48
CA GLY A 480 11.68 -12.08 43.03
C GLY A 480 10.96 -12.98 42.00
N ALA A 481 9.63 -13.08 42.07
CA ALA A 481 8.85 -13.91 41.15
C ALA A 481 8.66 -13.25 39.77
N VAL A 482 8.50 -11.92 39.74
CA VAL A 482 8.30 -11.15 38.49
C VAL A 482 9.59 -11.06 37.68
N SER A 483 10.75 -10.99 38.33
CA SER A 483 12.06 -10.94 37.67
C SER A 483 12.46 -12.28 37.05
N ALA A 484 12.15 -13.42 37.71
CA ALA A 484 12.37 -14.74 37.12
C ALA A 484 11.44 -15.02 35.93
N ALA A 485 10.17 -14.61 36.00
CA ALA A 485 9.22 -14.78 34.91
C ALA A 485 9.60 -13.94 33.68
N LEU A 486 10.02 -12.68 33.84
CA LEU A 486 10.42 -11.80 32.74
C LEU A 486 11.66 -12.30 32.00
N VAL A 487 12.61 -12.92 32.69
CA VAL A 487 13.80 -13.53 32.05
C VAL A 487 13.39 -14.77 31.25
N VAL A 488 12.51 -15.61 31.78
CA VAL A 488 12.01 -16.79 31.06
C VAL A 488 11.20 -16.39 29.83
N PHE A 489 10.31 -15.40 29.94
CA PHE A 489 9.54 -14.89 28.79
C PHE A 489 10.40 -14.16 27.76
N SER A 490 11.45 -13.44 28.18
CA SER A 490 12.41 -12.84 27.24
C SER A 490 13.22 -13.90 26.50
N VAL A 491 13.65 -14.97 27.17
CA VAL A 491 14.36 -16.08 26.52
C VAL A 491 13.43 -16.87 25.60
N LEU A 492 12.17 -17.09 25.98
CA LEU A 492 11.17 -17.73 25.12
C LEU A 492 10.83 -16.85 23.91
N GLY A 493 10.68 -15.54 24.11
CA GLY A 493 10.46 -14.55 23.07
C GLY A 493 11.63 -14.47 22.09
N LEU A 494 12.87 -14.43 22.59
CA LEU A 494 14.08 -14.50 21.76
C LEU A 494 14.17 -15.83 21.00
N LEU A 495 13.85 -16.97 21.63
CA LEU A 495 13.85 -18.28 20.94
C LEU A 495 12.76 -18.37 19.87
N LEU A 496 11.58 -17.79 20.08
CA LEU A 496 10.52 -17.73 19.09
C LEU A 496 10.85 -16.76 17.96
N VAL A 497 11.42 -15.58 18.25
CA VAL A 497 11.90 -14.62 17.24
C VAL A 497 13.07 -15.19 16.44
N PHE A 498 14.02 -15.90 17.06
CA PHE A 498 15.11 -16.60 16.36
C PHE A 498 14.59 -17.79 15.53
N ARG A 499 13.53 -18.49 15.96
CA ARG A 499 12.87 -19.54 15.17
C ARG A 499 12.06 -18.96 13.99
N HIS A 500 11.40 -17.82 14.17
CA HIS A 500 10.62 -17.16 13.12
C HIS A 500 11.54 -16.49 12.08
N ARG A 501 12.56 -15.73 12.51
CA ARG A 501 13.54 -15.11 11.59
C ARG A 501 14.34 -16.14 10.79
N ARG A 502 14.64 -17.32 11.36
CA ARG A 502 15.31 -18.42 10.62
C ARG A 502 14.40 -19.13 9.60
N LYS A 503 13.07 -19.06 9.72
CA LYS A 503 12.12 -19.71 8.80
C LYS A 503 11.87 -18.86 7.54
N TYR A 504 11.94 -17.53 7.65
CA TYR A 504 11.71 -16.60 6.54
C TYR A 504 12.98 -16.16 5.80
N ALA A 505 14.14 -16.09 6.47
CA ALA A 505 15.40 -15.70 5.81
C ALA A 505 15.90 -16.73 4.77
N LYS A 506 15.53 -18.01 4.90
CA LYS A 506 16.10 -19.10 4.09
C LYS A 506 15.48 -19.30 2.71
N GLY A 507 14.27 -18.81 2.46
CA GLY A 507 13.60 -18.95 1.16
C GLY A 507 14.15 -17.98 0.12
N TYR A 508 14.32 -16.71 0.52
CA TYR A 508 14.86 -15.62 -0.30
C TYR A 508 16.29 -15.90 -0.77
N GLU A 509 17.13 -16.47 0.09
CA GLU A 509 18.52 -16.82 -0.26
C GLU A 509 18.61 -17.90 -1.34
N ILE A 510 17.67 -18.85 -1.41
CA ILE A 510 17.72 -19.97 -2.36
C ILE A 510 17.30 -19.54 -3.76
N THR A 511 16.24 -18.74 -3.88
CA THR A 511 15.83 -18.13 -5.16
C THR A 511 16.88 -17.15 -5.65
N ALA A 512 17.47 -16.33 -4.79
CA ALA A 512 18.58 -15.46 -5.18
C ALA A 512 19.82 -16.27 -5.63
N ALA A 513 20.21 -17.30 -4.86
CA ALA A 513 21.40 -18.11 -5.13
C ALA A 513 21.32 -18.91 -6.44
N THR A 514 20.12 -19.24 -6.91
CA THR A 514 19.87 -19.99 -8.16
C THR A 514 19.37 -19.10 -9.30
N LYS A 515 19.35 -17.77 -9.12
CA LYS A 515 18.72 -16.80 -10.04
C LYS A 515 17.32 -17.23 -10.46
N ASN A 516 16.48 -17.49 -9.46
CA ASN A 516 15.12 -17.99 -9.58
C ASN A 516 15.02 -19.34 -10.32
N PHE A 517 15.89 -20.29 -9.96
CA PHE A 517 15.96 -21.62 -10.59
C PHE A 517 16.12 -21.58 -12.11
N ASN A 518 17.01 -20.72 -12.60
CA ASN A 518 17.29 -20.63 -14.02
C ASN A 518 17.95 -21.92 -14.54
N ASP A 519 17.45 -22.45 -15.65
CA ASP A 519 17.86 -23.72 -16.24
C ASP A 519 19.36 -23.76 -16.61
N THR A 520 20.00 -22.60 -16.82
CA THR A 520 21.45 -22.52 -17.08
C THR A 520 22.30 -22.99 -15.88
N PHE A 521 21.72 -23.03 -14.69
CA PHE A 521 22.39 -23.50 -13.48
C PHE A 521 22.09 -24.97 -13.14
N ILE A 522 21.36 -25.69 -14.01
CA ILE A 522 21.13 -27.12 -13.83
C ILE A 522 22.43 -27.88 -14.05
N ILE A 523 22.80 -28.67 -13.05
CA ILE A 523 23.97 -29.57 -13.08
C ILE A 523 23.58 -31.05 -13.08
N GLY A 524 22.28 -31.35 -12.99
CA GLY A 524 21.77 -32.71 -13.14
C GLY A 524 20.25 -32.76 -13.26
N VAL A 525 19.76 -33.64 -14.13
CA VAL A 525 18.33 -33.90 -14.35
C VAL A 525 18.06 -35.38 -14.08
N GLY A 526 17.02 -35.69 -13.31
CA GLY A 526 16.58 -37.05 -13.06
C GLY A 526 15.08 -37.13 -12.82
N GLY A 527 14.54 -38.36 -12.74
CA GLY A 527 13.09 -38.60 -12.58
C GLY A 527 12.43 -37.98 -11.34
N PHE A 528 13.22 -37.45 -10.41
CA PHE A 528 12.77 -36.87 -9.15
C PHE A 528 12.98 -35.35 -9.07
N GLY A 529 13.33 -34.70 -10.19
CA GLY A 529 13.52 -33.25 -10.28
C GLY A 529 14.95 -32.80 -10.61
N ASN A 530 15.11 -31.49 -10.77
CA ASN A 530 16.34 -30.85 -11.25
C ASN A 530 17.26 -30.51 -10.08
N VAL A 531 18.56 -30.61 -10.33
CA VAL A 531 19.63 -30.22 -9.40
C VAL A 531 20.32 -28.98 -9.96
N TYR A 532 20.33 -27.90 -9.20
CA TYR A 532 20.91 -26.60 -9.54
C TYR A 532 22.20 -26.36 -8.76
N LYS A 533 23.14 -25.67 -9.38
CA LYS A 533 24.25 -25.01 -8.69
C LYS A 533 23.81 -23.61 -8.27
N GLY A 534 24.11 -23.21 -7.04
CA GLY A 534 23.86 -21.87 -6.56
C GLY A 534 25.04 -21.31 -5.78
N TYR A 535 24.96 -20.02 -5.45
CA TYR A 535 25.96 -19.34 -4.62
C TYR A 535 25.26 -18.52 -3.53
N ILE A 536 25.60 -18.77 -2.27
CA ILE A 536 25.08 -18.03 -1.11
C ILE A 536 26.17 -17.11 -0.54
N ASP A 537 25.82 -16.28 0.46
CA ASP A 537 26.72 -15.32 1.10
C ASP A 537 27.37 -14.33 0.12
N GLY A 538 26.56 -13.72 -0.77
CA GLY A 538 27.04 -12.73 -1.73
C GLY A 538 27.97 -13.29 -2.83
N GLY A 539 27.97 -14.62 -3.03
CA GLY A 539 28.77 -15.28 -4.07
C GLY A 539 29.94 -16.12 -3.55
N ALA A 540 30.22 -16.07 -2.24
CA ALA A 540 31.40 -16.70 -1.66
C ALA A 540 31.29 -18.22 -1.51
N THR A 541 30.09 -18.76 -1.27
CA THR A 541 29.90 -20.17 -0.94
C THR A 541 29.13 -20.91 -2.05
N PRO A 542 29.75 -21.84 -2.81
CA PRO A 542 29.03 -22.64 -3.78
C PRO A 542 28.19 -23.73 -3.10
N VAL A 543 26.96 -23.89 -3.56
CA VAL A 543 26.00 -24.88 -3.05
C VAL A 543 25.33 -25.66 -4.17
N VAL A 544 24.86 -26.86 -3.84
CA VAL A 544 24.03 -27.69 -4.72
C VAL A 544 22.61 -27.79 -4.14
N ILE A 545 21.62 -27.49 -4.97
CA ILE A 545 20.22 -27.31 -4.59
C ILE A 545 19.35 -28.24 -5.45
N LYS A 546 18.71 -29.24 -4.83
CA LYS A 546 17.78 -30.13 -5.54
C LYS A 546 16.33 -29.69 -5.34
N ARG A 547 15.63 -29.44 -6.45
CA ARG A 547 14.20 -29.11 -6.48
C ARG A 547 13.41 -30.36 -6.86
N LEU A 548 12.56 -30.84 -5.96
CA LEU A 548 11.71 -32.01 -6.21
C LEU A 548 10.50 -31.65 -7.07
N LYS A 549 10.04 -32.60 -7.90
CA LYS A 549 8.78 -32.47 -8.65
C LYS A 549 7.59 -32.90 -7.77
N PRO A 550 6.42 -32.22 -7.86
CA PRO A 550 5.26 -32.52 -7.03
C PRO A 550 4.72 -33.96 -7.15
N GLU A 551 5.01 -34.65 -8.25
CA GLU A 551 4.41 -35.95 -8.59
C GLU A 551 5.28 -37.17 -8.21
N SER A 552 6.47 -36.97 -7.63
CA SER A 552 7.39 -38.08 -7.38
C SER A 552 7.11 -38.78 -6.04
N SER A 553 6.90 -40.10 -6.06
CA SER A 553 6.66 -40.94 -4.86
C SER A 553 7.76 -42.02 -4.71
N GLN A 554 8.25 -42.25 -3.47
CA GLN A 554 9.14 -43.38 -3.15
C GLN A 554 8.70 -44.08 -1.85
N GLY A 555 8.61 -45.43 -1.88
CA GLY A 555 8.38 -46.35 -0.75
C GLY A 555 7.72 -47.68 -1.18
N PRO A 556 7.89 -48.83 -0.47
CA PRO A 556 7.23 -50.10 -0.82
C PRO A 556 5.71 -50.05 -0.59
N THR A 557 4.98 -50.88 -1.33
CA THR A 557 3.54 -50.75 -1.66
C THR A 557 2.52 -50.95 -0.52
N SER A 558 2.91 -51.07 0.75
CA SER A 558 1.97 -51.27 1.88
C SER A 558 1.82 -50.07 2.82
N SER A 559 2.31 -48.88 2.45
CA SER A 559 2.24 -47.67 3.30
C SER A 559 1.84 -46.44 2.48
N ARG A 560 0.64 -46.41 1.90
CA ARG A 560 0.10 -45.21 1.25
C ARG A 560 -0.58 -44.30 2.28
N GLN A 561 0.20 -43.50 3.00
CA GLN A 561 -0.28 -42.24 3.59
C GLN A 561 0.41 -41.08 2.86
N LYS A 562 -0.41 -40.21 2.29
CA LYS A 562 -0.04 -39.20 1.29
C LYS A 562 0.67 -38.03 1.99
N LEU A 563 1.99 -38.07 2.06
CA LEU A 563 2.81 -36.88 2.40
C LEU A 563 2.61 -35.82 1.29
N ARG A 564 1.76 -34.82 1.52
CA ARG A 564 1.64 -33.64 0.65
C ARG A 564 2.78 -32.67 0.99
N CYS A 565 3.74 -32.52 0.10
CA CYS A 565 4.69 -31.41 0.15
C CYS A 565 4.20 -30.29 -0.79
N SER A 566 4.20 -29.04 -0.31
CA SER A 566 3.88 -27.86 -1.14
C SER A 566 4.96 -27.65 -2.22
N PRO A 567 4.64 -27.07 -3.40
CA PRO A 567 5.53 -27.01 -4.57
C PRO A 567 6.89 -26.30 -4.34
N ASN A 568 7.02 -25.58 -3.22
CA ASN A 568 8.21 -24.80 -2.87
C ASN A 568 8.92 -25.30 -1.59
N SER A 569 8.51 -26.42 -0.99
CA SER A 569 8.86 -26.70 0.41
C SER A 569 9.91 -27.78 0.65
N ALA A 570 10.32 -28.55 -0.37
CA ALA A 570 11.30 -29.63 -0.19
C ALA A 570 12.59 -29.34 -0.97
N ILE A 571 13.53 -28.67 -0.31
CA ILE A 571 14.85 -28.32 -0.86
C ILE A 571 15.93 -28.91 0.05
N ALA A 572 16.82 -29.71 -0.53
CA ALA A 572 18.04 -30.19 0.13
C ALA A 572 19.24 -29.38 -0.36
N ILE A 573 20.04 -28.84 0.57
CA ILE A 573 21.21 -27.99 0.31
C ILE A 573 22.47 -28.70 0.78
N TRP A 574 23.51 -28.71 -0.04
CA TRP A 574 24.85 -29.22 0.29
C TRP A 574 25.89 -28.10 0.16
N CYS A 575 26.75 -27.92 1.17
CA CYS A 575 27.92 -27.03 1.10
C CYS A 575 29.16 -27.85 0.75
N LEU A 576 29.96 -27.38 -0.21
CA LEU A 576 31.24 -27.98 -0.59
C LEU A 576 32.39 -27.22 0.07
N SER A 577 33.28 -27.95 0.76
CA SER A 577 34.51 -27.38 1.33
C SER A 577 35.57 -27.21 0.25
N SER A 578 36.32 -26.11 0.29
CA SER A 578 37.42 -25.81 -0.62
C SER A 578 38.69 -26.54 -0.21
N ASP A 579 39.05 -27.63 -0.88
CA ASP A 579 40.45 -28.06 -1.09
C ASP A 579 40.55 -29.07 -2.25
N ILE A 580 41.41 -28.78 -3.23
CA ILE A 580 41.53 -29.45 -4.53
C ILE A 580 42.62 -30.54 -4.48
N ALA A 581 42.37 -31.71 -5.10
CA ALA A 581 43.27 -32.44 -6.02
C ALA A 581 43.31 -33.99 -5.84
N ARG A 582 43.04 -34.71 -6.93
CA ARG A 582 43.34 -36.14 -7.21
C ARG A 582 42.72 -37.21 -6.30
N MET A 583 41.78 -38.02 -6.83
CA MET A 583 41.96 -39.47 -7.07
C MET A 583 40.66 -40.24 -7.37
N LYS A 584 40.88 -41.38 -8.04
CA LYS A 584 40.02 -42.42 -8.61
C LYS A 584 38.77 -42.87 -7.81
N MET A 585 37.79 -43.30 -8.61
CA MET A 585 36.43 -43.75 -8.30
C MET A 585 36.31 -44.93 -7.32
N ARG A 586 35.45 -44.80 -6.30
CA ARG A 586 34.57 -45.86 -5.74
C ARG A 586 33.45 -45.24 -4.89
N TRP A 587 32.25 -45.84 -4.94
CA TRP A 587 30.99 -45.29 -4.41
C TRP A 587 30.66 -45.80 -2.99
N SER A 588 29.98 -44.99 -2.16
CA SER A 588 29.43 -45.40 -0.85
C SER A 588 27.99 -44.89 -0.62
N TRP A 589 27.22 -45.61 0.21
CA TRP A 589 25.80 -45.37 0.49
C TRP A 589 25.61 -44.78 1.90
N CYS A 590 24.70 -43.81 2.05
CA CYS A 590 24.26 -43.28 3.34
C CYS A 590 22.77 -43.50 3.56
N THR A 591 22.40 -43.83 4.81
CA THR A 591 21.03 -44.08 5.26
C THR A 591 20.61 -43.02 6.28
N ILE A 592 19.42 -42.45 6.12
CA ILE A 592 18.81 -41.51 7.07
C ILE A 592 17.55 -42.15 7.66
N THR A 593 17.37 -42.03 8.98
CA THR A 593 16.22 -42.55 9.74
C THR A 593 15.49 -41.40 10.46
N CYS A 594 14.15 -41.39 10.40
CA CYS A 594 13.29 -40.46 11.16
C CYS A 594 12.72 -41.14 12.42
N HIS A 595 12.60 -40.40 13.52
CA HIS A 595 11.88 -40.82 14.74
C HIS A 595 10.68 -39.90 15.01
N VAL A 596 9.54 -40.49 15.36
CA VAL A 596 8.29 -39.79 15.67
C VAL A 596 7.77 -40.27 17.04
N GLY A 597 7.92 -39.45 18.09
CA GLY A 597 7.22 -39.59 19.38
C GLY A 597 7.40 -40.90 20.18
N PRO A 598 6.87 -41.00 21.42
CA PRO A 598 7.05 -42.19 22.25
C PRO A 598 5.98 -43.23 21.89
N TRP A 599 6.38 -44.49 21.70
CA TRP A 599 5.62 -45.69 21.23
C TRP A 599 5.62 -45.93 19.70
N PRO A 600 5.63 -47.21 19.27
CA PRO A 600 6.79 -47.90 18.72
C PRO A 600 7.18 -47.49 17.29
N THR A 601 8.48 -47.62 17.05
CA THR A 601 9.32 -47.13 15.95
C THR A 601 8.80 -47.42 14.53
N ILE A 602 8.47 -46.39 13.75
CA ILE A 602 8.40 -46.45 12.29
C ILE A 602 9.70 -45.85 11.74
N SER A 603 10.50 -46.64 11.03
CA SER A 603 11.71 -46.18 10.35
C SER A 603 11.45 -46.06 8.84
N THR A 604 11.75 -44.89 8.26
CA THR A 604 11.76 -44.70 6.80
C THR A 604 13.19 -44.47 6.34
N THR A 605 13.67 -45.29 5.41
CA THR A 605 15.06 -45.33 4.93
C THR A 605 15.17 -44.55 3.62
N LEU A 606 15.76 -43.35 3.63
CA LEU A 606 16.18 -42.68 2.40
C LEU A 606 17.60 -43.12 2.02
N THR A 607 17.77 -43.68 0.82
CA THR A 607 19.08 -44.00 0.24
C THR A 607 19.39 -43.03 -0.89
N THR A 608 20.50 -42.31 -0.79
CA THR A 608 20.97 -41.41 -1.85
C THR A 608 22.40 -41.74 -2.24
N ARG A 609 22.70 -41.65 -3.54
CA ARG A 609 24.02 -41.91 -4.13
C ARG A 609 24.79 -40.59 -4.16
N LEU A 610 25.93 -40.49 -3.49
CA LEU A 610 26.73 -39.27 -3.39
C LEU A 610 28.09 -39.43 -4.08
N TRP A 611 28.69 -38.30 -4.50
CA TRP A 611 30.07 -38.21 -5.01
C TRP A 611 31.10 -38.34 -3.87
N PRO A 612 32.33 -38.82 -4.12
CA PRO A 612 33.28 -39.11 -3.05
C PRO A 612 34.13 -37.90 -2.67
N GLY A 613 34.28 -37.68 -1.36
CA GLY A 613 35.25 -36.77 -0.78
C GLY A 613 34.69 -35.59 -0.01
N ASP A 614 33.77 -35.81 0.94
CA ASP A 614 33.35 -34.77 1.88
C ASP A 614 33.15 -35.37 3.28
N ASN A 615 33.76 -34.75 4.29
CA ASN A 615 33.21 -34.77 5.63
C ASN A 615 32.03 -33.79 5.63
N ALA A 616 30.82 -34.30 5.38
CA ALA A 616 29.59 -33.53 5.47
C ALA A 616 29.38 -33.09 6.94
N SER A 617 29.85 -31.90 7.29
CA SER A 617 29.80 -31.43 8.68
C SER A 617 28.53 -30.64 9.04
N LYS A 618 27.56 -30.47 8.13
CA LYS A 618 26.23 -29.91 8.47
C LYS A 618 25.17 -30.31 7.43
N PHE A 619 24.13 -31.01 7.90
CA PHE A 619 22.90 -31.25 7.13
C PHE A 619 21.86 -30.20 7.52
N ALA A 620 21.19 -29.58 6.56
CA ALA A 620 20.01 -28.74 6.82
C ALA A 620 18.87 -29.13 5.86
N PHE A 621 17.79 -29.66 6.42
CA PHE A 621 16.54 -29.94 5.70
C PHE A 621 15.50 -28.85 6.01
N ALA A 622 14.77 -28.40 5.01
CA ALA A 622 13.53 -27.65 5.22
C ALA A 622 12.37 -28.65 5.44
N SER A 623 11.98 -28.81 6.70
CA SER A 623 10.68 -29.26 7.24
C SER A 623 9.70 -29.98 6.28
N CYS A 624 9.56 -31.30 6.42
CA CYS A 624 8.24 -31.95 6.30
C CYS A 624 7.58 -31.93 7.69
N GLU A 625 6.28 -31.63 7.77
CA GLU A 625 5.56 -31.67 9.05
C GLU A 625 5.63 -33.07 9.67
N GLY A 626 6.07 -33.16 10.93
CA GLY A 626 5.97 -34.38 11.75
C GLY A 626 7.28 -35.05 12.21
N CYS A 627 8.47 -34.67 11.74
CA CYS A 627 9.75 -35.25 12.23
C CYS A 627 10.51 -34.28 13.15
N THR A 628 10.94 -34.78 14.32
CA THR A 628 11.62 -33.97 15.35
C THR A 628 13.14 -34.14 15.40
N THR A 629 13.70 -35.26 14.89
CA THR A 629 15.15 -35.52 14.84
C THR A 629 15.56 -36.40 13.65
N PHE A 630 16.78 -36.19 13.14
CA PHE A 630 17.40 -36.96 12.06
C PHE A 630 18.81 -37.42 12.45
N THR A 631 19.15 -38.67 12.15
CA THR A 631 20.49 -39.24 12.38
C THR A 631 21.02 -39.87 11.09
N ALA A 632 22.29 -39.59 10.76
CA ALA A 632 22.99 -40.21 9.63
C ALA A 632 24.03 -41.21 10.16
N VAL A 633 24.02 -42.44 9.63
CA VAL A 633 25.01 -43.47 9.98
C VAL A 633 25.73 -43.92 8.70
N PRO A 634 27.06 -43.81 8.61
CA PRO A 634 27.82 -44.40 7.52
C PRO A 634 27.76 -45.93 7.61
N ARG A 635 27.34 -46.61 6.54
CA ARG A 635 27.41 -48.07 6.47
C ARG A 635 28.76 -48.49 5.87
N ALA A 636 29.66 -49.03 6.69
CA ALA A 636 30.78 -49.80 6.18
C ALA A 636 30.27 -51.16 5.71
N LEU A 637 30.55 -51.53 4.46
CA LEU A 637 30.32 -52.89 3.96
C LEU A 637 31.34 -53.82 4.64
N SER A 638 30.88 -54.74 5.48
CA SER A 638 31.73 -55.86 5.92
C SER A 638 31.98 -56.76 4.72
N SER A 639 33.25 -56.92 4.36
CA SER A 639 33.69 -57.95 3.45
C SER A 639 33.67 -59.30 4.18
N THR A 640 32.74 -60.19 3.83
CA THR A 640 32.98 -61.63 3.99
C THR A 640 32.52 -62.36 2.74
N VAL A 641 33.47 -63.10 2.20
CA VAL A 641 33.40 -63.99 1.05
C VAL A 641 32.66 -65.28 1.45
N MET A 642 32.02 -65.88 0.43
CA MET A 642 31.18 -67.10 0.40
C MET A 642 29.74 -66.97 0.88
#